data_AF-I5B5V3-F1
#
_entry.id   AF-I5B5V3-F1
#
_cell.length_a   1.000
_cell.length_b   1.000
_cell.length_c   1.000
_cell.angle_alpha   90.00
_cell.angle_beta   90.00
_cell.angle_gamma   90.00
#
_symmetry.space_group_name_H-M   'P 1'
#
loop_
_entity.id
_entity.type
_entity.pdbx_description
1 polymer ?
#
loop_
_entity_poly.entity_id
_entity_poly.type
_entity_poly.pdbx_seq_one_letter_code
_entity_poly.pdbx_strand_id
1 'polypeptide(L)'
;MKMLCITGVSEPDLIQIEERFCQAGMAASLSIERNGKQLNMRQWHDRFCDDALMAEEMPSIGKFGEQLASEIFFSNMDSFWGWADNRSVHLLDFWGDFDPRIVFVLTCCSLEHYLARLMENRDAASLDLEVLVSQWHQCHAHLLHFYHAHPERCLLVEIHDCAAHFNVLIQACRDKWDLSLTGIPEPGPEPYPFPVPLARHIAAGFTGPLKEAESLWNEIKSTVSTLIPDTFESSDSTPPGHVSFIHVVQSYQTLKDRSAEFRRISDLEEQLEDKAGRVRVFEEQTSTLQKELGEKESRFKDLEQKSREASEENEVILRQLHQVQEELESMLLKKQQVEKQWGEQQKKLQADVNGKDQQLKQREEQISILEKQLTEGAEKLTQQQQAAAKKDRDLDQLKKELGQKETRFKDLEHKNQEINEENELILQQLHQVQEELESIFLKKQETEHQFSALQKELGHKETRFKDLEQKNQAVNKEKEQTLLQLQSLRDEHKKNMRESEQRLYELHEAQEKLAHYLIRYQEQTKCLEMAEARWERLLKRMPDYCDYGDVRIIQGEDGTGLICEVRDLEVGSQRYPALEFETFLLGGVAGLRFKHPDHITQGDLIPVAQTSEEAKKQSKLLKSLSTSEWSLLHTTAQFLKSCLKTEIFDEETLPASLVQKTLRGLDRFSEVIAGFPQTLRFDEVNIDEKTLSKDCEYLEICLENVSCGDFAAPEFVFRLSCAGLQSFDFGSNPRLEFPQETGIILKNWFDSSNNPDDPRLELRFALPEAMDLEVWNQLSGEDAEFIRMLISHLPALVEENATSSGQEESKWSAVARNVEQIFKRRTQVHEIRVA
;
A
#
# COMPACT_ATOMS: atom_id res chain seq x y z
N MET A 1 31.36 -38.10 37.71
CA MET A 1 31.24 -36.63 37.71
C MET A 1 29.83 -36.28 38.13
N LYS A 2 29.62 -35.22 38.92
CA LYS A 2 28.27 -34.74 39.23
C LYS A 2 27.69 -34.01 38.01
N MET A 3 26.37 -33.92 37.95
CA MET A 3 25.63 -33.23 36.87
C MET A 3 24.64 -32.28 37.51
N LEU A 4 24.39 -31.14 36.87
CA LEU A 4 23.53 -30.09 37.43
C LEU A 4 22.22 -29.98 36.68
N CYS A 5 21.11 -30.11 37.40
CA CYS A 5 19.77 -29.78 36.91
C CYS A 5 19.33 -28.45 37.53
N ILE A 6 19.00 -27.46 36.70
CA ILE A 6 18.48 -26.16 37.14
C ILE A 6 17.00 -26.10 36.74
N THR A 7 16.10 -25.91 37.70
CA THR A 7 14.66 -25.93 37.40
C THR A 7 13.85 -25.03 38.31
N GLY A 8 12.71 -24.58 37.81
CA GLY A 8 11.79 -23.67 38.49
C GLY A 8 10.63 -23.26 37.57
N VAL A 9 9.82 -22.30 38.01
CA VAL A 9 8.57 -21.96 37.30
C VAL A 9 8.77 -21.05 36.07
N SER A 10 9.81 -20.20 36.07
CA SER A 10 10.00 -19.14 35.08
C SER A 10 11.09 -19.49 34.07
N GLU A 11 10.68 -19.99 32.90
CA GLU A 11 11.58 -20.35 31.79
C GLU A 11 12.50 -19.18 31.35
N PRO A 12 12.04 -17.92 31.19
CA PRO A 12 12.92 -16.80 30.83
C PRO A 12 13.99 -16.49 31.87
N ASP A 13 13.72 -16.76 33.15
CA ASP A 13 14.69 -16.57 34.23
C ASP A 13 15.69 -17.75 34.27
N LEU A 14 15.23 -18.99 34.02
CA LEU A 14 16.09 -20.18 33.97
C LEU A 14 17.14 -20.13 32.87
N ILE A 15 16.78 -19.65 31.67
CA ILE A 15 17.72 -19.49 30.55
C ILE A 15 18.90 -18.59 30.95
N GLN A 16 18.62 -17.48 31.63
CA GLN A 16 19.66 -16.55 32.09
C GLN A 16 20.55 -17.18 33.18
N ILE A 17 19.96 -17.96 34.10
CA ILE A 17 20.70 -18.67 35.14
C ILE A 17 21.63 -19.71 34.48
N GLU A 18 21.15 -20.46 33.50
CA GLU A 18 21.93 -21.44 32.73
C GLU A 18 23.14 -20.80 32.04
N GLU A 19 22.93 -19.68 31.35
CA GLU A 19 24.00 -18.93 30.67
C GLU A 19 25.12 -18.52 31.64
N ARG A 20 24.75 -18.07 32.85
CA ARG A 20 25.73 -17.67 33.86
C ARG A 20 26.43 -18.88 34.51
N PHE A 21 25.77 -20.02 34.65
CA PHE A 21 26.46 -21.27 35.04
C PHE A 21 27.43 -21.73 33.94
N CYS A 22 27.07 -21.56 32.66
CA CYS A 22 27.96 -21.86 31.55
C CYS A 22 29.22 -20.98 31.58
N GLN A 23 29.08 -19.69 31.85
CA GLN A 23 30.21 -18.77 32.06
C GLN A 23 31.08 -19.18 33.26
N ALA A 24 30.48 -19.76 34.30
CA ALA A 24 31.20 -20.25 35.47
C ALA A 24 31.94 -21.59 35.23
N GLY A 25 31.81 -22.20 34.05
CA GLY A 25 32.51 -23.42 33.65
C GLY A 25 31.65 -24.68 33.53
N MET A 26 30.32 -24.56 33.57
CA MET A 26 29.42 -25.66 33.22
C MET A 26 29.35 -25.84 31.70
N ALA A 27 29.49 -27.06 31.20
CA ALA A 27 29.24 -27.36 29.79
C ALA A 27 27.72 -27.44 29.52
N ALA A 28 27.26 -26.86 28.41
CA ALA A 28 25.89 -27.03 27.94
C ALA A 28 25.66 -28.46 27.42
N SER A 29 24.42 -28.95 27.52
CA SER A 29 24.03 -30.27 27.01
C SER A 29 24.36 -30.44 25.52
N LEU A 30 25.24 -31.39 25.19
CA LEU A 30 25.49 -31.82 23.82
C LEU A 30 24.29 -32.57 23.23
N SER A 31 24.10 -32.42 21.93
CA SER A 31 23.07 -33.12 21.16
C SER A 31 23.56 -34.48 20.68
N ILE A 32 22.68 -35.49 20.71
CA ILE A 32 22.89 -36.77 20.01
C ILE A 32 22.18 -36.75 18.65
N GLU A 33 22.73 -37.43 17.64
CA GLU A 33 22.09 -37.56 16.32
C GLU A 33 21.38 -38.90 16.17
N ARG A 34 20.08 -38.86 15.84
CA ARG A 34 19.28 -40.06 15.58
C ARG A 34 18.28 -39.79 14.47
N ASN A 35 18.30 -40.62 13.42
CA ASN A 35 17.44 -40.46 12.22
C ASN A 35 17.53 -39.07 11.57
N GLY A 36 18.71 -38.44 11.58
CA GLY A 36 18.92 -37.11 10.99
C GLY A 36 18.34 -35.94 11.80
N LYS A 37 17.89 -36.19 13.04
CA LYS A 37 17.49 -35.14 13.98
C LYS A 37 18.47 -35.08 15.15
N GLN A 38 18.87 -33.86 15.53
CA GLN A 38 19.60 -33.62 16.76
C GLN A 38 18.64 -33.65 17.94
N LEU A 39 19.07 -34.24 19.05
CA LEU A 39 18.32 -34.36 20.30
C LEU A 39 19.22 -33.97 21.49
N ASN A 40 18.94 -32.84 22.13
CA ASN A 40 19.52 -32.43 23.42
C ASN A 40 18.49 -32.53 24.56
N MET A 41 18.86 -32.14 25.78
CA MET A 41 17.94 -32.18 26.93
C MET A 41 16.65 -31.37 26.74
N ARG A 42 16.70 -30.20 26.10
CA ARG A 42 15.51 -29.37 25.83
C ARG A 42 14.54 -30.07 24.86
N GLN A 43 15.07 -30.64 23.78
CA GLN A 43 14.29 -31.40 22.80
C GLN A 43 13.77 -32.74 23.35
N TRP A 44 14.47 -33.31 24.33
CA TRP A 44 13.97 -34.46 25.09
C TRP A 44 12.74 -34.05 25.91
N HIS A 45 12.78 -32.90 26.61
CA HIS A 45 11.62 -32.39 27.34
C HIS A 45 10.45 -32.04 26.41
N ASP A 46 10.68 -31.39 25.26
CA ASP A 46 9.62 -31.15 24.26
C ASP A 46 8.86 -32.46 23.94
N ARG A 47 9.62 -33.53 23.67
CA ARG A 47 9.05 -34.81 23.25
C ARG A 47 8.23 -35.54 24.33
N PHE A 48 8.55 -35.36 25.61
CA PHE A 48 7.93 -36.11 26.71
C PHE A 48 7.05 -35.23 27.62
N CYS A 49 7.04 -33.91 27.42
CA CYS A 49 6.34 -32.95 28.26
C CYS A 49 5.46 -31.95 27.48
N ASP A 50 5.23 -32.15 26.17
CA ASP A 50 4.47 -31.24 25.29
C ASP A 50 3.05 -30.87 25.80
N ASP A 51 2.45 -31.64 26.72
CA ASP A 51 1.14 -31.36 27.36
C ASP A 51 1.19 -31.31 28.92
N ALA A 52 2.38 -31.30 29.54
CA ALA A 52 2.53 -31.51 30.99
C ALA A 52 2.05 -30.35 31.87
N LEU A 53 1.91 -29.13 31.34
CA LEU A 53 1.42 -27.96 32.09
C LEU A 53 -0.10 -28.02 32.38
N MET A 54 -0.83 -28.96 31.77
CA MET A 54 -2.29 -29.11 31.88
C MET A 54 -2.74 -30.52 32.29
N ALA A 55 -1.83 -31.48 32.47
CA ALA A 55 -2.17 -32.87 32.78
C ALA A 55 -2.21 -33.11 34.30
N GLU A 56 -3.32 -33.67 34.82
CA GLU A 56 -3.43 -34.09 36.23
C GLU A 56 -2.53 -35.30 36.57
N GLU A 57 -2.04 -36.04 35.56
CA GLU A 57 -1.19 -37.22 35.72
C GLU A 57 0.28 -36.93 35.33
N MET A 58 1.21 -37.39 36.16
CA MET A 58 2.65 -37.24 35.94
C MET A 58 3.10 -37.90 34.62
N PRO A 59 3.99 -37.28 33.81
CA PRO A 59 4.41 -37.85 32.54
C PRO A 59 5.15 -39.18 32.73
N SER A 60 4.59 -40.29 32.23
CA SER A 60 5.29 -41.58 32.25
C SER A 60 6.27 -41.67 31.07
N ILE A 61 7.55 -41.43 31.34
CA ILE A 61 8.64 -41.39 30.33
C ILE A 61 8.86 -42.76 29.66
N GLY A 62 8.67 -43.84 30.43
CA GLY A 62 8.84 -45.23 29.98
C GLY A 62 10.29 -45.58 29.56
N LYS A 63 10.52 -46.86 29.24
CA LYS A 63 11.87 -47.39 28.91
C LYS A 63 12.53 -46.73 27.71
N PHE A 64 11.74 -46.21 26.77
CA PHE A 64 12.27 -45.56 25.58
C PHE A 64 12.83 -44.16 25.90
N GLY A 65 12.15 -43.38 26.74
CA GLY A 65 12.66 -42.10 27.19
C GLY A 65 13.91 -42.24 28.07
N GLU A 66 13.95 -43.27 28.93
CA GLU A 66 15.14 -43.64 29.72
C GLU A 66 16.36 -43.97 28.83
N GLN A 67 16.15 -44.70 27.73
CA GLN A 67 17.22 -45.00 26.77
C GLN A 67 17.75 -43.74 26.10
N LEU A 68 16.88 -42.83 25.68
CA LEU A 68 17.29 -41.56 25.07
C LEU A 68 18.03 -40.66 26.08
N ALA A 69 17.54 -40.59 27.32
CA ALA A 69 18.23 -39.86 28.39
C ALA A 69 19.63 -40.46 28.64
N SER A 70 19.74 -41.79 28.68
CA SER A 70 21.02 -42.49 28.87
C SER A 70 22.03 -42.19 27.74
N GLU A 71 21.56 -42.13 26.49
CA GLU A 71 22.40 -41.77 25.34
C GLU A 71 22.92 -40.32 25.45
N ILE A 72 22.05 -39.36 25.82
CA ILE A 72 22.46 -37.96 26.06
C ILE A 72 23.49 -37.87 27.19
N PHE A 73 23.26 -38.57 28.31
CA PHE A 73 24.18 -38.57 29.45
C PHE A 73 25.55 -39.16 29.09
N PHE A 74 25.58 -40.22 28.28
CA PHE A 74 26.82 -40.82 27.83
C PHE A 74 27.65 -39.86 26.97
N SER A 75 26.99 -39.13 26.06
CA SER A 75 27.66 -38.14 25.19
C SER A 75 28.23 -36.94 25.95
N ASN A 76 27.76 -36.67 27.17
CA ASN A 76 28.19 -35.54 27.98
C ASN A 76 29.14 -35.94 29.14
N MET A 77 29.56 -37.20 29.22
CA MET A 77 30.27 -37.76 30.39
C MET A 77 31.68 -37.17 30.63
N ASP A 78 32.29 -36.56 29.61
CA ASP A 78 33.69 -36.09 29.64
C ASP A 78 33.88 -34.72 30.33
N SER A 79 32.82 -33.96 30.57
CA SER A 79 32.87 -32.64 31.22
C SER A 79 31.83 -32.51 32.34
N PHE A 80 32.03 -31.57 33.25
CA PHE A 80 30.96 -31.15 34.15
C PHE A 80 29.90 -30.42 33.33
N TRP A 81 28.69 -30.97 33.28
CA TRP A 81 27.61 -30.47 32.44
C TRP A 81 26.29 -30.40 33.20
N GLY A 82 25.35 -29.66 32.63
CA GLY A 82 24.01 -29.53 33.18
C GLY A 82 23.00 -29.06 32.14
N TRP A 83 21.77 -28.86 32.59
CA TRP A 83 20.68 -28.30 31.79
C TRP A 83 19.76 -27.44 32.66
N ALA A 84 19.08 -26.49 32.03
CA ALA A 84 17.97 -25.76 32.64
C ALA A 84 16.69 -25.89 31.81
N ASP A 85 15.58 -26.27 32.47
CA ASP A 85 14.26 -26.38 31.82
C ASP A 85 13.15 -26.32 32.87
N ASN A 86 12.13 -25.49 32.69
CA ASN A 86 11.02 -25.39 33.66
C ASN A 86 10.21 -26.69 33.79
N ARG A 87 10.16 -27.53 32.75
CA ARG A 87 9.43 -28.81 32.76
C ARG A 87 10.12 -29.87 33.59
N SER A 88 11.41 -29.68 33.91
CA SER A 88 12.14 -30.56 34.84
C SER A 88 11.52 -30.58 36.24
N VAL A 89 10.72 -29.56 36.63
CA VAL A 89 9.99 -29.55 37.92
C VAL A 89 9.08 -30.78 38.03
N HIS A 90 8.32 -31.11 36.99
CA HIS A 90 7.40 -32.26 37.01
C HIS A 90 8.10 -33.62 36.91
N LEU A 91 9.41 -33.64 36.67
CA LEU A 91 10.22 -34.83 36.48
C LEU A 91 11.31 -34.98 37.55
N LEU A 92 11.22 -34.22 38.66
CA LEU A 92 12.23 -34.24 39.71
C LEU A 92 12.42 -35.64 40.30
N ASP A 93 11.33 -36.36 40.58
CA ASP A 93 11.39 -37.73 41.09
C ASP A 93 12.08 -38.68 40.11
N PHE A 94 11.75 -38.57 38.81
CA PHE A 94 12.39 -39.35 37.76
C PHE A 94 13.89 -39.07 37.69
N TRP A 95 14.31 -37.81 37.61
CA TRP A 95 15.72 -37.45 37.56
C TRP A 95 16.45 -37.78 38.87
N GLY A 96 15.77 -37.70 40.00
CA GLY A 96 16.26 -38.10 41.31
C GLY A 96 16.65 -39.57 41.36
N ASP A 97 15.80 -40.44 40.81
CA ASP A 97 16.00 -41.89 40.73
C ASP A 97 16.91 -42.33 39.58
N PHE A 98 16.96 -41.56 38.49
CA PHE A 98 17.71 -41.91 37.27
C PHE A 98 19.22 -42.03 37.51
N ASP A 99 19.82 -41.04 38.18
CA ASP A 99 21.24 -41.09 38.57
C ASP A 99 21.48 -40.34 39.89
N PRO A 100 22.03 -41.00 40.93
CA PRO A 100 22.28 -40.37 42.23
C PRO A 100 23.32 -39.24 42.20
N ARG A 101 24.06 -39.10 41.09
CA ARG A 101 25.08 -38.06 40.90
C ARG A 101 24.49 -36.74 40.39
N ILE A 102 23.21 -36.70 40.03
CA ILE A 102 22.50 -35.47 39.68
C ILE A 102 22.25 -34.66 40.95
N VAL A 103 22.64 -33.39 40.91
CA VAL A 103 22.36 -32.37 41.93
C VAL A 103 21.47 -31.29 41.33
N PHE A 104 20.67 -30.64 42.18
CA PHE A 104 19.54 -29.81 41.75
C PHE A 104 19.63 -28.40 42.32
N VAL A 105 19.59 -27.39 41.47
CA VAL A 105 19.32 -26.00 41.86
C VAL A 105 17.86 -25.71 41.55
N LEU A 106 17.07 -25.53 42.61
CA LEU A 106 15.63 -25.30 42.55
C LEU A 106 15.39 -23.81 42.73
N THR A 107 14.83 -23.16 41.72
CA THR A 107 14.60 -21.71 41.72
C THR A 107 13.13 -21.40 41.99
N CYS A 108 12.84 -20.54 42.97
CA CYS A 108 11.49 -20.10 43.32
C CYS A 108 11.32 -18.58 43.13
N CYS A 109 10.08 -18.13 42.97
CA CYS A 109 9.73 -16.71 42.90
C CYS A 109 8.33 -16.43 43.48
N SER A 110 8.10 -15.18 43.87
CA SER A 110 6.77 -14.77 44.34
C SER A 110 5.73 -14.88 43.21
N LEU A 111 4.46 -15.03 43.60
CA LEU A 111 3.35 -15.03 42.65
C LEU A 111 3.31 -13.71 41.85
N GLU A 112 3.66 -12.58 42.47
CA GLU A 112 3.76 -11.27 41.82
C GLU A 112 4.77 -11.28 40.68
N HIS A 113 5.96 -11.82 40.93
CA HIS A 113 7.02 -11.91 39.92
C HIS A 113 6.61 -12.86 38.79
N TYR A 114 6.00 -13.99 39.14
CA TYR A 114 5.48 -14.96 38.17
C TYR A 114 4.43 -14.34 37.24
N LEU A 115 3.42 -13.67 37.81
CA LEU A 115 2.36 -13.01 37.03
C LEU A 115 2.90 -11.86 36.19
N ALA A 116 3.81 -11.05 36.74
CA ALA A 116 4.41 -9.94 36.00
C ALA A 116 5.26 -10.44 34.81
N ARG A 117 5.99 -11.56 34.97
CA ARG A 117 6.70 -12.22 33.85
C ARG A 117 5.77 -12.75 32.78
N LEU A 118 4.64 -13.32 33.17
CA LEU A 118 3.64 -13.77 32.21
C LEU A 118 3.04 -12.59 31.43
N MET A 119 2.75 -11.47 32.10
CA MET A 119 2.22 -10.25 31.45
C MET A 119 3.15 -9.68 30.37
N GLU A 120 4.45 -9.94 30.45
CA GLU A 120 5.44 -9.53 29.45
C GLU A 120 5.52 -10.46 28.23
N ASN A 121 5.08 -11.71 28.38
CA ASN A 121 5.08 -12.70 27.31
C ASN A 121 3.77 -12.62 26.49
N ARG A 122 3.89 -12.68 25.16
CA ARG A 122 2.80 -12.48 24.19
C ARG A 122 1.61 -13.47 24.35
N ASP A 123 1.80 -14.59 25.04
CA ASP A 123 0.83 -15.68 25.18
C ASP A 123 0.00 -15.66 26.48
N ALA A 124 0.18 -14.68 27.38
CA ALA A 124 -0.56 -14.66 28.64
C ALA A 124 -2.07 -14.34 28.52
N ALA A 125 -2.56 -14.01 27.32
CA ALA A 125 -3.96 -13.62 27.09
C ALA A 125 -4.95 -14.81 27.10
N SER A 126 -4.47 -16.06 27.06
CA SER A 126 -5.26 -17.29 27.11
C SER A 126 -5.31 -17.95 28.50
N LEU A 127 -4.58 -17.42 29.49
CA LEU A 127 -4.35 -18.08 30.76
C LEU A 127 -5.32 -17.58 31.84
N ASP A 128 -6.13 -18.48 32.38
CA ASP A 128 -7.01 -18.21 33.52
C ASP A 128 -6.18 -17.99 34.78
N LEU A 129 -6.46 -16.93 35.55
CA LEU A 129 -5.72 -16.59 36.77
C LEU A 129 -5.76 -17.74 37.78
N GLU A 130 -6.89 -18.44 37.90
CA GLU A 130 -6.98 -19.60 38.80
C GLU A 130 -6.07 -20.75 38.35
N VAL A 131 -5.95 -20.97 37.04
CA VAL A 131 -5.03 -21.96 36.46
C VAL A 131 -3.58 -21.53 36.69
N LEU A 132 -3.25 -20.24 36.49
CA LEU A 132 -1.91 -19.71 36.73
C LEU A 132 -1.47 -19.81 38.19
N VAL A 133 -2.36 -19.45 39.11
CA VAL A 133 -2.12 -19.57 40.55
C VAL A 133 -1.98 -21.04 40.93
N SER A 134 -2.81 -21.92 40.38
CA SER A 134 -2.72 -23.37 40.60
C SER A 134 -1.41 -23.95 40.08
N GLN A 135 -0.96 -23.56 38.90
CA GLN A 135 0.33 -23.96 38.33
C GLN A 135 1.50 -23.46 39.18
N TRP A 136 1.47 -22.18 39.54
CA TRP A 136 2.48 -21.60 40.43
C TRP A 136 2.54 -22.38 41.75
N HIS A 137 1.38 -22.66 42.35
CA HIS A 137 1.27 -23.40 43.60
C HIS A 137 1.78 -24.84 43.47
N GLN A 138 1.34 -25.59 42.45
CA GLN A 138 1.77 -26.97 42.20
C GLN A 138 3.27 -27.09 41.98
N CYS A 139 3.84 -26.21 41.14
CA CYS A 139 5.28 -26.18 40.89
C CYS A 139 6.05 -25.92 42.20
N HIS A 140 5.65 -24.91 42.96
CA HIS A 140 6.34 -24.53 44.20
C HIS A 140 6.18 -25.57 45.32
N ALA A 141 5.01 -26.20 45.43
CA ALA A 141 4.78 -27.31 46.35
C ALA A 141 5.65 -28.54 46.01
N HIS A 142 5.79 -28.86 44.71
CA HIS A 142 6.62 -29.99 44.27
C HIS A 142 8.12 -29.73 44.48
N LEU A 143 8.59 -28.50 44.21
CA LEU A 143 9.97 -28.09 44.51
C LEU A 143 10.29 -28.25 46.00
N LEU A 144 9.37 -27.79 46.87
CA LEU A 144 9.54 -27.87 48.32
C LEU A 144 9.53 -29.33 48.81
N HIS A 145 8.61 -30.14 48.30
CA HIS A 145 8.53 -31.57 48.64
C HIS A 145 9.83 -32.31 48.29
N PHE A 146 10.31 -32.14 47.05
CA PHE A 146 11.53 -32.78 46.58
C PHE A 146 12.78 -32.30 47.35
N TYR A 147 12.84 -31.01 47.70
CA TYR A 147 13.90 -30.47 48.55
C TYR A 147 13.94 -31.17 49.93
N HIS A 148 12.79 -31.38 50.57
CA HIS A 148 12.72 -32.06 51.86
C HIS A 148 13.06 -33.55 51.77
N ALA A 149 12.75 -34.22 50.67
CA ALA A 149 13.13 -35.61 50.44
C ALA A 149 14.65 -35.77 50.16
N HIS A 150 15.27 -34.79 49.50
CA HIS A 150 16.67 -34.85 49.06
C HIS A 150 17.52 -33.62 49.42
N PRO A 151 17.59 -33.20 50.70
CA PRO A 151 18.21 -31.93 51.11
C PRO A 151 19.72 -31.85 50.79
N GLU A 152 20.42 -32.99 50.79
CA GLU A 152 21.85 -33.07 50.45
C GLU A 152 22.12 -32.87 48.95
N ARG A 153 21.14 -33.13 48.09
CA ARG A 153 21.26 -33.04 46.62
C ARG A 153 20.64 -31.78 46.04
N CYS A 154 19.92 -30.99 46.84
CA CYS A 154 19.16 -29.84 46.37
C CYS A 154 19.64 -28.53 47.00
N LEU A 155 19.56 -27.42 46.25
CA LEU A 155 19.72 -26.06 46.76
C LEU A 155 18.51 -25.25 46.31
N LEU A 156 17.71 -24.78 47.26
CA LEU A 156 16.50 -23.98 46.99
C LEU A 156 16.82 -22.48 47.12
N VAL A 157 16.63 -21.72 46.06
CA VAL A 157 17.07 -20.32 45.93
C VAL A 157 16.02 -19.43 45.28
N GLU A 158 15.93 -18.17 45.70
CA GLU A 158 15.01 -17.20 45.10
C GLU A 158 15.61 -16.59 43.83
N ILE A 159 14.80 -16.44 42.77
CA ILE A 159 15.23 -15.88 41.47
C ILE A 159 15.84 -14.48 41.63
N HIS A 160 15.25 -13.66 42.50
CA HIS A 160 15.76 -12.33 42.80
C HIS A 160 17.20 -12.38 43.34
N ASP A 161 17.46 -13.28 44.29
CA ASP A 161 18.76 -13.42 44.93
C ASP A 161 19.79 -14.06 43.99
N CYS A 162 19.35 -14.97 43.11
CA CYS A 162 20.19 -15.51 42.04
C CYS A 162 20.68 -14.39 41.11
N ALA A 163 19.79 -13.47 40.75
CA ALA A 163 20.13 -12.33 39.90
C ALA A 163 21.14 -11.38 40.58
N ALA A 164 20.84 -10.94 41.80
CA ALA A 164 21.63 -9.96 42.54
C ALA A 164 22.97 -10.52 43.07
N HIS A 165 23.00 -11.80 43.44
CA HIS A 165 24.11 -12.41 44.18
C HIS A 165 24.58 -13.74 43.57
N PHE A 166 24.60 -13.83 42.24
CA PHE A 166 24.97 -15.06 41.52
C PHE A 166 26.33 -15.65 41.90
N ASN A 167 27.33 -14.81 42.24
CA ASN A 167 28.63 -15.30 42.69
C ASN A 167 28.53 -16.10 44.01
N VAL A 168 27.60 -15.72 44.88
CA VAL A 168 27.33 -16.44 46.14
C VAL A 168 26.65 -17.77 45.82
N LEU A 169 25.74 -17.82 44.84
CA LEU A 169 25.14 -19.07 44.36
C LEU A 169 26.19 -20.07 43.84
N ILE A 170 27.12 -19.61 43.00
CA ILE A 170 28.20 -20.45 42.49
C ILE A 170 29.07 -20.97 43.62
N GLN A 171 29.41 -20.12 44.60
CA GLN A 171 30.21 -20.51 45.74
C GLN A 171 29.48 -21.54 46.62
N ALA A 172 28.19 -21.33 46.90
CA ALA A 172 27.36 -22.30 47.63
C ALA A 172 27.30 -23.66 46.92
N CYS A 173 27.21 -23.67 45.59
CA CYS A 173 27.23 -24.91 44.80
C CYS A 173 28.59 -25.63 44.86
N ARG A 174 29.71 -24.88 44.84
CA ARG A 174 31.06 -25.44 45.03
C ARG A 174 31.21 -26.05 46.42
N ASP A 175 30.85 -25.32 47.45
CA ASP A 175 31.05 -25.73 48.83
C ASP A 175 30.17 -26.94 49.19
N LYS A 176 28.92 -26.96 48.70
CA LYS A 176 27.99 -28.06 48.97
C LYS A 176 28.33 -29.34 48.20
N TRP A 177 28.81 -29.23 46.96
CA TRP A 177 28.92 -30.39 46.07
C TRP A 177 30.29 -30.62 45.43
N ASP A 178 31.31 -29.82 45.73
CA ASP A 178 32.66 -29.93 45.15
C ASP A 178 32.64 -29.88 43.61
N LEU A 179 31.88 -28.93 43.06
CA LEU A 179 31.73 -28.75 41.61
C LEU A 179 32.92 -27.98 41.00
N SER A 180 33.39 -28.43 39.83
CA SER A 180 34.49 -27.82 39.07
C SER A 180 34.09 -26.55 38.30
N LEU A 181 33.38 -25.64 38.97
CA LEU A 181 33.04 -24.31 38.43
C LEU A 181 34.25 -23.40 38.68
N THR A 182 35.06 -23.03 37.70
CA THR A 182 36.27 -22.19 37.92
C THR A 182 36.14 -20.76 37.43
N GLY A 183 35.09 -20.45 36.66
CA GLY A 183 34.84 -19.09 36.17
C GLY A 183 34.29 -18.18 37.26
N ILE A 184 34.63 -16.89 37.17
CA ILE A 184 33.90 -15.81 37.83
C ILE A 184 32.94 -15.27 36.76
N PRO A 185 31.64 -15.58 36.82
CA PRO A 185 30.70 -15.04 35.85
C PRO A 185 30.72 -13.52 35.91
N GLU A 186 30.62 -12.86 34.76
CA GLU A 186 30.55 -11.40 34.73
C GLU A 186 29.34 -10.94 35.58
N PRO A 187 29.45 -9.79 36.29
CA PRO A 187 28.26 -9.18 36.87
C PRO A 187 27.25 -8.98 35.75
N GLY A 188 26.04 -9.50 35.93
CA GLY A 188 24.98 -9.38 34.93
C GLY A 188 24.63 -7.91 34.67
N PRO A 189 23.92 -7.60 33.58
CA PRO A 189 23.43 -6.25 33.34
C PRO A 189 22.60 -5.78 34.55
N GLU A 190 23.06 -4.73 35.23
CA GLU A 190 22.28 -4.06 36.27
C GLU A 190 21.39 -2.96 35.65
N PRO A 191 20.12 -2.86 36.06
CA PRO A 191 19.40 -3.83 36.90
C PRO A 191 19.07 -5.10 36.10
N TYR A 192 19.03 -6.25 36.79
CA TYR A 192 18.43 -7.49 36.26
C TYR A 192 17.11 -7.14 35.58
N PRO A 193 16.75 -7.75 34.43
CA PRO A 193 15.57 -7.36 33.67
C PRO A 193 14.31 -7.81 34.41
N PHE A 194 14.03 -7.20 35.56
CA PHE A 194 12.82 -7.39 36.33
C PHE A 194 11.63 -7.08 35.44
N PRO A 195 10.49 -7.70 35.72
CA PRO A 195 9.29 -7.35 34.99
C PRO A 195 9.03 -5.83 35.09
N VAL A 196 8.57 -5.22 34.00
CA VAL A 196 8.36 -3.77 33.85
C VAL A 196 7.61 -3.27 35.08
N PRO A 197 8.02 -2.13 35.68
CA PRO A 197 7.38 -1.54 36.85
C PRO A 197 5.84 -1.54 36.81
N LEU A 198 5.27 -1.20 35.65
CA LEU A 198 3.83 -1.25 35.43
C LEU A 198 3.24 -2.66 35.54
N ALA A 199 3.87 -3.68 34.92
CA ALA A 199 3.42 -5.08 35.00
C ALA A 199 3.50 -5.61 36.44
N ARG A 200 4.57 -5.27 37.18
CA ARG A 200 4.69 -5.62 38.61
C ARG A 200 3.62 -4.94 39.46
N HIS A 201 3.34 -3.67 39.20
CA HIS A 201 2.31 -2.92 39.91
C HIS A 201 0.91 -3.53 39.69
N ILE A 202 0.61 -3.88 38.43
CA ILE A 202 -0.63 -4.57 38.07
C ILE A 202 -0.68 -5.96 38.74
N ALA A 203 0.40 -6.75 38.66
CA ALA A 203 0.49 -8.08 39.28
C ALA A 203 0.29 -8.05 40.80
N ALA A 204 0.83 -7.04 41.49
CA ALA A 204 0.65 -6.84 42.92
C ALA A 204 -0.82 -6.58 43.31
N GLY A 205 -1.61 -5.99 42.41
CA GLY A 205 -3.06 -5.83 42.60
C GLY A 205 -3.81 -7.17 42.64
N PHE A 206 -3.26 -8.23 42.03
CA PHE A 206 -3.88 -9.56 41.96
C PHE A 206 -3.46 -10.50 43.10
N THR A 207 -2.36 -10.24 43.80
CA THR A 207 -1.81 -11.17 44.81
C THR A 207 -2.36 -10.96 46.22
N GLY A 208 -2.74 -9.72 46.57
CA GLY A 208 -3.27 -9.38 47.91
C GLY A 208 -4.51 -10.17 48.39
N PRO A 209 -5.43 -10.63 47.52
CA PRO A 209 -6.59 -11.43 47.96
C PRO A 209 -6.30 -12.93 48.19
N LEU A 210 -5.16 -13.47 47.74
CA LEU A 210 -4.92 -14.92 47.61
C LEU A 210 -4.15 -15.51 48.81
N LYS A 211 -4.85 -15.73 49.93
CA LYS A 211 -4.26 -16.22 51.21
C LYS A 211 -3.50 -17.55 51.10
N GLU A 212 -3.92 -18.44 50.21
CA GLU A 212 -3.28 -19.77 50.04
C GLU A 212 -1.90 -19.67 49.41
N ALA A 213 -1.73 -18.78 48.41
CA ALA A 213 -0.45 -18.52 47.77
C ALA A 213 0.53 -17.83 48.74
N GLU A 214 0.04 -16.92 49.59
CA GLU A 214 0.85 -16.29 50.63
C GLU A 214 1.35 -17.29 51.67
N SER A 215 0.53 -18.27 52.08
CA SER A 215 0.93 -19.28 53.06
C SER A 215 2.09 -20.15 52.54
N LEU A 216 1.96 -20.68 51.33
CA LEU A 216 3.02 -21.48 50.70
C LEU A 216 4.28 -20.64 50.46
N TRP A 217 4.12 -19.39 50.02
CA TRP A 217 5.25 -18.49 49.80
C TRP A 217 6.03 -18.21 51.09
N ASN A 218 5.34 -17.99 52.21
CA ASN A 218 5.99 -17.78 53.51
C ASN A 218 6.76 -19.03 53.98
N GLU A 219 6.23 -20.23 53.74
CA GLU A 219 6.91 -21.49 54.06
C GLU A 219 8.19 -21.66 53.22
N ILE A 220 8.09 -21.43 51.90
CA ILE A 220 9.24 -21.48 50.98
C ILE A 220 10.29 -20.45 51.39
N LYS A 221 9.89 -19.21 51.64
CA LYS A 221 10.80 -18.13 52.06
C LYS A 221 11.56 -18.45 53.35
N SER A 222 10.94 -19.20 54.27
CA SER A 222 11.62 -19.67 55.50
C SER A 222 12.63 -20.80 55.25
N THR A 223 12.54 -21.48 54.10
CA THR A 223 13.36 -22.63 53.72
C THR A 223 14.46 -22.28 52.71
N VAL A 224 14.27 -21.21 51.92
CA VAL A 224 15.21 -20.72 50.90
C VAL A 224 16.61 -20.46 51.49
N SER A 225 17.63 -20.89 50.77
CA SER A 225 19.03 -20.62 51.11
C SER A 225 19.33 -19.14 50.88
N THR A 226 19.69 -18.42 51.95
CA THR A 226 20.04 -17.00 51.87
C THR A 226 21.36 -16.82 51.11
N LEU A 227 21.34 -16.07 50.01
CA LEU A 227 22.52 -15.77 49.18
C LEU A 227 23.14 -14.40 49.48
N ILE A 228 22.78 -13.79 50.61
CA ILE A 228 23.27 -12.46 51.03
C ILE A 228 24.69 -12.62 51.59
N PRO A 229 25.69 -11.82 51.15
CA PRO A 229 27.03 -11.86 51.72
C PRO A 229 27.02 -11.37 53.18
N ASP A 230 27.76 -12.05 54.07
CA ASP A 230 27.93 -11.69 55.50
C ASP A 230 28.47 -10.26 55.77
N THR A 231 28.86 -9.52 54.73
CA THR A 231 29.54 -8.22 54.83
C THR A 231 28.72 -6.99 54.45
N PHE A 232 27.44 -7.10 54.09
CA PHE A 232 26.62 -5.92 53.78
C PHE A 232 25.85 -5.41 55.02
N GLU A 233 26.48 -4.50 55.76
CA GLU A 233 25.77 -3.59 56.65
C GLU A 233 24.82 -2.71 55.82
N SER A 234 23.60 -2.58 56.33
CA SER A 234 22.48 -1.82 55.80
C SER A 234 22.85 -0.40 55.34
N SER A 235 22.66 -0.10 54.07
CA SER A 235 22.37 1.26 53.59
C SER A 235 21.29 1.21 52.53
N ASP A 236 20.19 1.91 52.80
CA ASP A 236 18.97 2.09 51.99
C ASP A 236 18.09 0.85 51.75
N SER A 237 17.38 0.47 52.82
CA SER A 237 16.28 -0.49 52.79
C SER A 237 15.01 0.12 52.16
N THR A 238 14.97 0.22 50.84
CA THR A 238 13.71 -0.03 50.13
C THR A 238 13.66 -1.53 49.82
N PRO A 239 12.64 -2.27 50.27
CA PRO A 239 12.55 -3.69 49.99
C PRO A 239 12.57 -3.90 48.46
N PRO A 240 13.24 -4.94 47.94
CA PRO A 240 13.40 -5.18 46.49
C PRO A 240 12.09 -5.46 45.72
N GLY A 241 10.94 -5.26 46.37
CA GLY A 241 9.59 -5.41 45.85
C GLY A 241 8.90 -4.10 45.48
N HIS A 242 9.28 -2.95 46.05
CA HIS A 242 8.45 -1.75 46.00
C HIS A 242 8.61 -0.97 44.70
N VAL A 243 7.63 -1.09 43.81
CA VAL A 243 7.56 -0.28 42.60
C VAL A 243 7.18 1.15 42.99
N SER A 244 8.09 2.11 42.78
CA SER A 244 7.77 3.53 42.98
C SER A 244 6.75 4.01 41.96
N PHE A 245 5.74 4.77 42.40
CA PHE A 245 4.74 5.42 41.55
C PHE A 245 5.38 6.22 40.40
N ILE A 246 6.54 6.84 40.64
CA ILE A 246 7.30 7.58 39.60
C ILE A 246 7.69 6.67 38.43
N HIS A 247 8.12 5.43 38.70
CA HIS A 247 8.50 4.48 37.66
C HIS A 247 7.26 3.94 36.90
N VAL A 248 6.11 3.85 37.56
CA VAL A 248 4.82 3.49 36.92
C VAL A 248 4.39 4.61 35.98
N VAL A 249 4.43 5.88 36.43
CA VAL A 249 4.07 7.05 35.62
C VAL A 249 5.02 7.21 34.43
N GLN A 250 6.32 7.00 34.59
CA GLN A 250 7.28 7.03 33.48
C GLN A 250 7.00 5.92 32.44
N SER A 251 6.63 4.72 32.92
CA SER A 251 6.25 3.62 32.04
C SER A 251 4.97 3.95 31.25
N TYR A 252 3.99 4.59 31.89
CA TYR A 252 2.75 5.06 31.23
C TYR A 252 3.00 6.21 30.24
N GLN A 253 3.85 7.19 30.58
CA GLN A 253 4.21 8.29 29.69
C GLN A 253 4.90 7.80 28.42
N THR A 254 5.80 6.82 28.56
CA THR A 254 6.44 6.15 27.41
C THR A 254 5.41 5.47 26.49
N LEU A 255 4.32 4.94 27.07
CA LEU A 255 3.21 4.36 26.32
C LEU A 255 2.39 5.42 25.57
N LYS A 256 2.20 6.59 26.20
CA LYS A 256 1.49 7.73 25.61
C LYS A 256 2.30 8.40 24.49
N ASP A 257 3.61 8.52 24.62
CA ASP A 257 4.46 9.08 23.58
C ASP A 257 4.45 8.22 22.31
N ARG A 258 4.30 6.90 22.46
CA ARG A 258 4.10 5.96 21.34
C ARG A 258 2.78 6.18 20.59
N SER A 259 1.71 6.66 21.25
CA SER A 259 0.46 6.99 20.56
C SER A 259 0.55 8.30 19.75
N ALA A 260 1.46 9.21 20.13
CA ALA A 260 1.77 10.38 19.33
C ALA A 260 2.59 10.03 18.08
N GLU A 261 3.48 9.02 18.18
CA GLU A 261 4.18 8.47 17.01
C GLU A 261 3.19 7.89 15.98
N PHE A 262 2.07 7.32 16.44
CA PHE A 262 0.98 6.76 15.63
C PHE A 262 0.35 7.76 14.65
N ARG A 263 0.05 8.98 15.12
CA ARG A 263 -0.46 10.05 14.25
C ARG A 263 0.57 10.46 13.20
N ARG A 264 1.84 10.46 13.59
CA ARG A 264 2.96 10.78 12.71
C ARG A 264 3.15 9.76 11.59
N ILE A 265 2.78 8.50 11.82
CA ILE A 265 2.79 7.44 10.81
C ILE A 265 1.70 7.69 9.77
N SER A 266 0.46 7.98 10.19
CA SER A 266 -0.66 8.31 9.28
C SER A 266 -0.35 9.52 8.39
N ASP A 267 0.26 10.57 8.96
CA ASP A 267 0.68 11.74 8.20
C ASP A 267 1.76 11.43 7.15
N LEU A 268 2.65 10.46 7.45
CA LEU A 268 3.70 10.02 6.53
C LEU A 268 3.15 9.13 5.41
N GLU A 269 2.08 8.37 5.65
CA GLU A 269 1.38 7.58 4.63
C GLU A 269 0.73 8.46 3.57
N GLU A 270 0.01 9.50 3.99
CA GLU A 270 -0.61 10.47 3.09
C GLU A 270 0.45 11.20 2.24
N GLN A 271 1.58 11.60 2.86
CA GLN A 271 2.70 12.21 2.14
C GLN A 271 3.37 11.27 1.14
N LEU A 272 3.40 9.97 1.42
CA LEU A 272 3.96 8.97 0.52
C LEU A 272 3.08 8.74 -0.70
N GLU A 273 1.77 8.71 -0.51
CA GLU A 273 0.82 8.58 -1.61
C GLU A 273 0.88 9.78 -2.56
N ASP A 274 1.00 11.00 -2.03
CA ASP A 274 1.24 12.21 -2.83
C ASP A 274 2.56 12.13 -3.63
N LYS A 275 3.67 11.76 -2.96
CA LYS A 275 4.97 11.62 -3.62
C LYS A 275 4.96 10.55 -4.71
N ALA A 276 4.31 9.41 -4.47
CA ALA A 276 4.17 8.33 -5.45
C ALA A 276 3.31 8.76 -6.65
N GLY A 277 2.26 9.57 -6.43
CA GLY A 277 1.46 10.17 -7.49
C GLY A 277 2.31 11.11 -8.37
N ARG A 278 3.14 11.94 -7.75
CA ARG A 278 4.04 12.86 -8.49
C ARG A 278 5.09 12.12 -9.32
N VAL A 279 5.69 11.04 -8.82
CA VAL A 279 6.65 10.23 -9.59
C VAL A 279 6.01 9.66 -10.86
N ARG A 280 4.79 9.12 -10.78
CA ARG A 280 4.06 8.60 -11.96
C ARG A 280 3.85 9.66 -13.04
N VAL A 281 3.47 10.88 -12.66
CA VAL A 281 3.30 11.99 -13.61
C VAL A 281 4.62 12.32 -14.33
N PHE A 282 5.75 12.30 -13.61
CA PHE A 282 7.06 12.55 -14.21
C PHE A 282 7.53 11.40 -15.11
N GLU A 283 7.25 10.15 -14.76
CA GLU A 283 7.55 8.99 -15.61
C GLU A 283 6.77 9.06 -16.94
N GLU A 284 5.50 9.43 -16.90
CA GLU A 284 4.71 9.66 -18.12
C GLU A 284 5.29 10.79 -18.97
N GLN A 285 5.66 11.93 -18.36
CA GLN A 285 6.31 13.04 -19.05
C GLN A 285 7.66 12.64 -19.69
N THR A 286 8.42 11.78 -19.03
CA THR A 286 9.71 11.31 -19.55
C THR A 286 9.50 10.38 -20.75
N SER A 287 8.50 9.49 -20.67
CA SER A 287 8.11 8.60 -21.76
C SER A 287 7.61 9.35 -23.00
N THR A 288 6.80 10.41 -22.83
CA THR A 288 6.33 11.23 -23.95
C THR A 288 7.47 11.97 -24.63
N LEU A 289 8.36 12.62 -23.85
CA LEU A 289 9.56 13.28 -24.38
C LEU A 289 10.49 12.30 -25.12
N GLN A 290 10.64 11.08 -24.62
CA GLN A 290 11.47 10.05 -25.27
C GLN A 290 10.89 9.64 -26.63
N LYS A 291 9.56 9.53 -26.74
CA LYS A 291 8.89 9.25 -28.01
C LYS A 291 9.06 10.40 -29.01
N GLU A 292 8.85 11.65 -28.57
CA GLU A 292 9.05 12.83 -29.41
C GLU A 292 10.49 12.96 -29.90
N LEU A 293 11.46 12.66 -29.03
CA LEU A 293 12.88 12.61 -29.38
C LEU A 293 13.13 11.58 -30.50
N GLY A 294 12.58 10.37 -30.39
CA GLY A 294 12.71 9.32 -31.40
C GLY A 294 12.12 9.71 -32.77
N GLU A 295 10.94 10.34 -32.77
CA GLU A 295 10.30 10.83 -34.00
C GLU A 295 11.12 11.93 -34.69
N LYS A 296 11.68 12.86 -33.90
CA LYS A 296 12.54 13.94 -34.42
C LYS A 296 13.88 13.42 -34.91
N GLU A 297 14.47 12.43 -34.24
CA GLU A 297 15.72 11.78 -34.68
C GLU A 297 15.53 11.03 -36.01
N SER A 298 14.40 10.35 -36.19
CA SER A 298 14.05 9.73 -37.47
C SER A 298 13.92 10.76 -38.58
N ARG A 299 13.16 11.85 -38.35
CA ARG A 299 13.03 12.95 -39.32
C ARG A 299 14.37 13.59 -39.67
N PHE A 300 15.26 13.76 -38.70
CA PHE A 300 16.58 14.33 -38.96
C PHE A 300 17.41 13.41 -39.86
N LYS A 301 17.38 12.09 -39.65
CA LYS A 301 18.05 11.12 -40.54
C LYS A 301 17.50 11.17 -41.96
N ASP A 302 16.18 11.24 -42.12
CA ASP A 302 15.55 11.33 -43.43
C ASP A 302 15.93 12.63 -44.18
N LEU A 303 15.95 13.76 -43.47
CA LEU A 303 16.38 15.05 -44.02
C LEU A 303 17.88 15.04 -44.37
N GLU A 304 18.71 14.39 -43.55
CA GLU A 304 20.13 14.24 -43.83
C GLU A 304 20.37 13.41 -45.08
N GLN A 305 19.64 12.31 -45.27
CA GLN A 305 19.70 11.50 -46.49
C GLN A 305 19.27 12.30 -47.72
N LYS A 306 18.12 12.99 -47.65
CA LYS A 306 17.63 13.85 -48.75
C LYS A 306 18.61 14.97 -49.11
N SER A 307 19.26 15.57 -48.12
CA SER A 307 20.30 16.59 -48.32
C SER A 307 21.52 16.02 -49.05
N ARG A 308 21.96 14.80 -48.70
CA ARG A 308 23.06 14.10 -49.41
C ARG A 308 22.68 13.76 -50.84
N GLU A 309 21.53 13.12 -51.06
CA GLU A 309 21.03 12.77 -52.40
C GLU A 309 20.92 14.02 -53.30
N ALA A 310 20.36 15.12 -52.78
CA ALA A 310 20.28 16.38 -53.51
C ALA A 310 21.66 17.01 -53.80
N SER A 311 22.63 16.85 -52.92
CA SER A 311 24.01 17.33 -53.15
C SER A 311 24.70 16.53 -54.25
N GLU A 312 24.55 15.21 -54.26
CA GLU A 312 25.08 14.32 -55.29
C GLU A 312 24.44 14.63 -56.66
N GLU A 313 23.12 14.84 -56.70
CA GLU A 313 22.43 15.26 -57.93
C GLU A 313 22.94 16.61 -58.46
N ASN A 314 23.20 17.58 -57.59
CA ASN A 314 23.77 18.87 -57.96
C ASN A 314 25.16 18.73 -58.58
N GLU A 315 26.03 17.89 -58.01
CA GLU A 315 27.35 17.63 -58.56
C GLU A 315 27.28 17.01 -59.96
N VAL A 316 26.37 16.06 -60.17
CA VAL A 316 26.18 15.42 -61.47
C VAL A 316 25.70 16.43 -62.50
N ILE A 317 24.73 17.29 -62.16
CA ILE A 317 24.22 18.31 -63.08
C ILE A 317 25.26 19.39 -63.37
N LEU A 318 26.07 19.80 -62.39
CA LEU A 318 27.19 20.72 -62.62
C LEU A 318 28.19 20.17 -63.63
N ARG A 319 28.56 18.89 -63.50
CA ARG A 319 29.44 18.23 -64.49
C ARG A 319 28.79 18.20 -65.87
N GLN A 320 27.51 17.88 -65.95
CA GLN A 320 26.76 17.90 -67.21
C GLN A 320 26.64 19.29 -67.82
N LEU A 321 26.60 20.35 -66.99
CA LEU A 321 26.56 21.73 -67.43
C LEU A 321 27.91 22.13 -68.04
N HIS A 322 29.01 21.80 -67.36
CA HIS A 322 30.36 22.01 -67.88
C HIS A 322 30.59 21.28 -69.21
N GLN A 323 30.15 20.03 -69.31
CA GLN A 323 30.26 19.29 -70.56
C GLN A 323 29.51 19.97 -71.72
N VAL A 324 28.27 20.42 -71.50
CA VAL A 324 27.50 21.12 -72.55
C VAL A 324 28.11 22.48 -72.88
N GLN A 325 28.71 23.17 -71.90
CA GLN A 325 29.47 24.41 -72.15
C GLN A 325 30.69 24.16 -73.03
N GLU A 326 31.49 23.13 -72.75
CA GLU A 326 32.64 22.74 -73.57
C GLU A 326 32.22 22.32 -74.99
N GLU A 327 31.12 21.58 -75.11
CA GLU A 327 30.54 21.19 -76.41
C GLU A 327 30.04 22.41 -77.19
N LEU A 328 29.40 23.39 -76.54
CA LEU A 328 28.98 24.65 -77.15
C LEU A 328 30.18 25.50 -77.60
N GLU A 329 31.25 25.58 -76.82
CA GLU A 329 32.48 26.29 -77.20
C GLU A 329 33.14 25.65 -78.43
N SER A 330 33.24 24.32 -78.43
CA SER A 330 33.74 23.53 -79.57
C SER A 330 32.89 23.76 -80.83
N MET A 331 31.57 23.74 -80.68
CA MET A 331 30.64 23.97 -81.79
C MET A 331 30.68 25.42 -82.29
N LEU A 332 30.87 26.40 -81.41
CA LEU A 332 31.05 27.80 -81.78
C LEU A 332 32.33 28.01 -82.59
N LEU A 333 33.43 27.34 -82.19
CA LEU A 333 34.68 27.35 -82.94
C LEU A 333 34.50 26.72 -84.34
N LYS A 334 33.80 25.59 -84.43
CA LYS A 334 33.44 24.96 -85.72
C LYS A 334 32.57 25.87 -86.59
N LYS A 335 31.55 26.53 -86.01
CA LYS A 335 30.70 27.50 -86.72
C LYS A 335 31.54 28.64 -87.31
N GLN A 336 32.46 29.23 -86.52
CA GLN A 336 33.36 30.28 -87.00
C GLN A 336 34.29 29.80 -88.12
N GLN A 337 34.79 28.56 -88.05
CA GLN A 337 35.62 27.98 -89.11
C GLN A 337 34.83 27.77 -90.40
N VAL A 338 33.61 27.23 -90.32
CA VAL A 338 32.73 27.05 -91.48
C VAL A 338 32.30 28.39 -92.08
N GLU A 339 32.01 29.40 -91.26
CA GLU A 339 31.72 30.76 -91.74
C GLU A 339 32.91 31.43 -92.44
N LYS A 340 34.13 31.24 -91.91
CA LYS A 340 35.35 31.70 -92.58
C LYS A 340 35.56 30.97 -93.91
N GLN A 341 35.44 29.65 -93.93
CA GLN A 341 35.55 28.84 -95.15
C GLN A 341 34.53 29.29 -96.19
N TRP A 342 33.26 29.46 -95.80
CA TRP A 342 32.21 29.98 -96.66
C TRP A 342 32.53 31.37 -97.20
N GLY A 343 32.97 32.31 -96.34
CA GLY A 343 33.34 33.66 -96.75
C GLY A 343 34.57 33.71 -97.67
N GLU A 344 35.55 32.84 -97.46
CA GLU A 344 36.72 32.68 -98.34
C GLU A 344 36.33 32.10 -99.70
N GLN A 345 35.46 31.09 -99.73
CA GLN A 345 34.97 30.49 -100.96
C GLN A 345 34.11 31.48 -101.75
N GLN A 346 33.26 32.26 -101.07
CA GLN A 346 32.46 33.31 -101.70
C GLN A 346 33.36 34.41 -102.30
N LYS A 347 34.45 34.80 -101.62
CA LYS A 347 35.45 35.72 -102.17
C LYS A 347 36.21 35.13 -103.36
N LYS A 348 36.58 33.84 -103.31
CA LYS A 348 37.20 33.13 -104.44
C LYS A 348 36.27 33.10 -105.65
N LEU A 349 34.99 32.79 -105.44
CA LEU A 349 33.98 32.83 -106.50
C LEU A 349 33.85 34.21 -107.12
N GLN A 350 33.84 35.26 -106.28
CA GLN A 350 33.74 36.62 -106.76
C GLN A 350 35.00 37.07 -107.52
N ALA A 351 36.18 36.59 -107.13
CA ALA A 351 37.42 36.79 -107.86
C ALA A 351 37.45 36.03 -109.19
N ASP A 352 37.00 34.77 -109.22
CA ASP A 352 36.94 33.95 -110.42
C ASP A 352 35.91 34.47 -111.43
N VAL A 353 34.73 34.91 -110.97
CA VAL A 353 33.72 35.57 -111.81
C VAL A 353 34.27 36.86 -112.40
N ASN A 354 34.90 37.72 -111.59
CA ASN A 354 35.50 38.96 -112.09
C ASN A 354 36.66 38.71 -113.07
N GLY A 355 37.46 37.67 -112.84
CA GLY A 355 38.55 37.26 -113.73
C GLY A 355 38.04 36.72 -115.06
N LYS A 356 36.98 35.89 -115.04
CA LYS A 356 36.33 35.37 -116.25
C LYS A 356 35.60 36.45 -117.05
N ASP A 357 34.97 37.43 -116.39
CA ASP A 357 34.40 38.61 -117.04
C ASP A 357 35.47 39.46 -117.76
N GLN A 358 36.67 39.56 -117.18
CA GLN A 358 37.80 40.23 -117.82
C GLN A 358 38.29 39.48 -119.06
N GLN A 359 38.34 38.14 -119.01
CA GLN A 359 38.70 37.31 -120.15
C GLN A 359 37.66 37.37 -121.27
N LEU A 360 36.36 37.38 -120.93
CA LEU A 360 35.28 37.55 -121.91
C LEU A 360 35.41 38.88 -122.65
N LYS A 361 35.66 39.99 -121.94
CA LYS A 361 35.88 41.31 -122.56
C LYS A 361 37.09 41.33 -123.50
N GLN A 362 38.19 40.67 -123.12
CA GLN A 362 39.36 40.56 -123.99
C GLN A 362 39.08 39.73 -125.26
N ARG A 363 38.26 38.68 -125.15
CA ARG A 363 37.84 37.87 -126.31
C ARG A 363 36.85 38.62 -127.21
N GLU A 364 35.92 39.39 -126.65
CA GLU A 364 35.02 40.28 -127.40
C GLU A 364 35.81 41.36 -128.17
N GLU A 365 36.85 41.94 -127.55
CA GLU A 365 37.76 42.87 -128.23
C GLU A 365 38.53 42.20 -129.39
N GLN A 366 38.96 40.94 -129.23
CA GLN A 366 39.60 40.18 -130.32
C GLN A 366 38.64 39.89 -131.48
N ILE A 367 37.36 39.59 -131.20
CA ILE A 367 36.33 39.41 -132.23
C ILE A 367 36.08 40.72 -132.99
N SER A 368 36.02 41.85 -132.28
CA SER A 368 35.87 43.18 -132.90
C SER A 368 37.03 43.53 -133.86
N ILE A 369 38.26 43.16 -133.51
CA ILE A 369 39.45 43.36 -134.37
C ILE A 369 39.39 42.48 -135.62
N LEU A 370 38.91 41.24 -135.50
CA LEU A 370 38.74 40.30 -136.62
C LEU A 370 37.60 40.73 -137.57
N GLU A 371 36.51 41.28 -137.03
CA GLU A 371 35.39 41.84 -137.83
C GLU A 371 35.83 43.07 -138.62
N LYS A 372 36.68 43.94 -138.05
CA LYS A 372 37.27 45.10 -138.73
C LYS A 372 38.22 44.70 -139.89
N GLN A 373 38.90 43.55 -139.77
CA GLN A 373 39.73 42.99 -140.84
C GLN A 373 38.90 42.37 -141.98
N LEU A 374 37.67 41.92 -141.69
CA LEU A 374 36.72 41.40 -142.68
C LEU A 374 36.07 42.53 -143.50
N THR A 375 35.81 43.68 -142.89
CA THR A 375 35.19 44.85 -143.54
C THR A 375 36.19 45.63 -144.42
N GLU A 376 37.45 45.76 -144.01
CA GLU A 376 38.53 46.35 -144.85
C GLU A 376 38.89 45.49 -146.09
N GLY A 377 38.59 44.19 -146.05
CA GLY A 377 38.74 43.27 -147.19
C GLY A 377 37.61 43.36 -148.22
N ALA A 378 36.41 43.77 -147.79
CA ALA A 378 35.25 43.93 -148.67
C ALA A 378 35.28 45.25 -149.48
N GLU A 379 35.93 46.30 -148.95
CA GLU A 379 36.04 47.61 -149.62
C GLU A 379 37.13 47.67 -150.72
N LYS A 380 38.07 46.71 -150.74
CA LYS A 380 39.09 46.58 -151.81
C LYS A 380 38.63 45.80 -153.04
N LEU A 381 37.45 45.18 -153.00
CA LEU A 381 36.89 44.38 -154.10
C LEU A 381 35.95 45.15 -155.03
N THR A 382 35.57 46.39 -154.69
CA THR A 382 34.56 47.19 -155.41
C THR A 382 35.11 48.33 -156.28
N GLN A 383 36.44 48.55 -156.29
CA GLN A 383 37.07 49.59 -157.13
C GLN A 383 37.80 49.08 -158.37
N GLN A 384 37.78 47.77 -158.66
CA GLN A 384 38.61 47.19 -159.72
C GLN A 384 37.85 46.28 -160.69
N GLN A 385 36.69 46.74 -161.20
CA GLN A 385 36.06 46.10 -162.37
C GLN A 385 35.09 47.02 -163.15
N GLN A 386 35.64 48.08 -163.76
CA GLN A 386 35.07 48.65 -164.99
C GLN A 386 36.14 48.69 -166.11
N ALA A 387 35.97 47.76 -167.06
CA ALA A 387 36.41 47.68 -168.47
C ALA A 387 37.91 47.68 -168.87
N ALA A 388 38.41 46.95 -169.88
CA ALA A 388 38.09 45.68 -170.58
C ALA A 388 39.22 45.39 -171.61
N ALA A 389 39.73 44.14 -171.65
CA ALA A 389 40.47 43.42 -172.74
C ALA A 389 41.80 44.03 -173.32
N LYS A 390 42.89 43.32 -173.65
CA LYS A 390 43.08 41.95 -174.19
C LYS A 390 44.57 41.50 -174.08
N LYS A 391 44.78 40.27 -173.58
CA LYS A 391 45.84 39.24 -173.83
C LYS A 391 47.29 39.35 -173.33
N ASP A 392 47.55 38.38 -172.44
CA ASP A 392 48.60 37.35 -172.44
C ASP A 392 50.05 37.75 -172.15
N ARG A 393 50.38 37.72 -170.86
CA ARG A 393 51.40 36.83 -170.27
C ARG A 393 51.21 36.74 -168.75
N ASP A 394 50.23 35.94 -168.33
CA ASP A 394 50.04 35.43 -166.97
C ASP A 394 50.08 33.90 -167.03
N LEU A 395 50.99 33.25 -166.29
CA LEU A 395 50.71 31.87 -165.84
C LEU A 395 51.54 31.38 -164.64
N ASP A 396 52.65 32.04 -164.27
CA ASP A 396 53.50 31.57 -163.17
C ASP A 396 53.25 32.24 -161.80
N GLN A 397 52.52 33.36 -161.74
CA GLN A 397 52.34 34.10 -160.48
C GLN A 397 51.07 33.69 -159.69
N LEU A 398 50.02 33.20 -160.37
CA LEU A 398 48.74 32.84 -159.73
C LEU A 398 48.76 31.52 -158.92
N LYS A 399 49.71 30.61 -159.16
CA LYS A 399 49.80 29.34 -158.39
C LYS A 399 50.31 29.54 -156.97
N LYS A 400 50.96 30.68 -156.67
CA LYS A 400 51.57 30.94 -155.35
C LYS A 400 50.58 31.53 -154.33
N GLU A 401 49.53 32.21 -154.78
CA GLU A 401 48.55 32.87 -153.89
C GLU A 401 47.41 31.95 -153.45
N LEU A 402 47.08 30.90 -154.23
CA LEU A 402 46.05 29.92 -153.86
C LEU A 402 46.49 29.06 -152.66
N GLY A 403 47.76 28.65 -152.60
CA GLY A 403 48.30 27.84 -151.50
C GLY A 403 48.38 28.56 -150.15
N GLN A 404 48.42 29.91 -150.15
CA GLN A 404 48.45 30.70 -148.91
C GLN A 404 47.06 30.89 -148.28
N LYS A 405 45.98 30.76 -149.05
CA LYS A 405 44.60 30.84 -148.53
C LYS A 405 44.12 29.52 -147.93
N GLU A 406 44.60 28.39 -148.45
CA GLU A 406 44.24 27.06 -147.94
C GLU A 406 44.88 26.74 -146.57
N THR A 407 46.09 27.25 -146.31
CA THR A 407 46.73 27.15 -144.97
C THR A 407 46.01 28.00 -143.92
N ARG A 408 45.47 29.16 -144.33
CA ARG A 408 44.79 30.10 -143.41
C ARG A 408 43.41 29.61 -142.96
N PHE A 409 42.74 28.77 -143.75
CA PHE A 409 41.44 28.19 -143.39
C PHE A 409 41.60 27.07 -142.35
N LYS A 410 42.65 26.23 -142.47
CA LYS A 410 42.95 25.18 -141.49
C LYS A 410 43.35 25.71 -140.11
N ASP A 411 44.08 26.83 -140.07
CA ASP A 411 44.44 27.49 -138.79
C ASP A 411 43.22 28.07 -138.06
N LEU A 412 42.17 28.47 -138.79
CA LEU A 412 40.92 28.97 -138.19
C LEU A 412 40.01 27.84 -137.69
N GLU A 413 40.02 26.68 -138.35
CA GLU A 413 39.31 25.49 -137.90
C GLU A 413 39.88 24.94 -136.57
N HIS A 414 41.21 24.90 -136.45
CA HIS A 414 41.90 24.46 -135.22
C HIS A 414 41.58 25.36 -134.02
N LYS A 415 41.57 26.68 -134.21
CA LYS A 415 41.23 27.64 -133.15
C LYS A 415 39.79 27.50 -132.65
N ASN A 416 38.86 27.13 -133.52
CA ASN A 416 37.47 26.93 -133.12
C ASN A 416 37.30 25.67 -132.25
N GLN A 417 38.07 24.61 -132.52
CA GLN A 417 38.09 23.41 -131.69
C GLN A 417 38.71 23.67 -130.32
N GLU A 418 39.84 24.40 -130.25
CA GLU A 418 40.46 24.82 -128.98
C GLU A 418 39.50 25.65 -128.12
N ILE A 419 38.75 26.59 -128.72
CA ILE A 419 37.76 27.40 -127.99
C ILE A 419 36.61 26.55 -127.45
N ASN A 420 36.18 25.52 -128.18
CA ASN A 420 35.09 24.65 -127.72
C ASN A 420 35.51 23.75 -126.55
N GLU A 421 36.73 23.20 -126.61
CA GLU A 421 37.32 22.40 -125.51
C GLU A 421 37.53 23.26 -124.25
N GLU A 422 37.96 24.52 -124.39
CA GLU A 422 38.09 25.46 -123.28
C GLU A 422 36.73 25.78 -122.62
N ASN A 423 35.65 25.91 -123.40
CA ASN A 423 34.30 26.17 -122.88
C ASN A 423 33.75 24.98 -122.09
N GLU A 424 33.98 23.74 -122.54
CA GLU A 424 33.57 22.54 -121.82
C GLU A 424 34.32 22.38 -120.48
N LEU A 425 35.62 22.70 -120.45
CA LEU A 425 36.42 22.68 -119.22
C LEU A 425 35.92 23.73 -118.20
N ILE A 426 35.51 24.91 -118.67
CA ILE A 426 34.95 25.98 -117.82
C ILE A 426 33.63 25.55 -117.16
N LEU A 427 32.77 24.83 -117.87
CA LEU A 427 31.50 24.32 -117.35
C LEU A 427 31.73 23.28 -116.24
N GLN A 428 32.70 22.38 -116.42
CA GLN A 428 33.05 21.39 -115.39
C GLN A 428 33.59 22.05 -114.11
N GLN A 429 34.44 23.06 -114.24
CA GLN A 429 34.94 23.82 -113.09
C GLN A 429 33.82 24.55 -112.35
N LEU A 430 32.81 25.06 -113.06
CA LEU A 430 31.66 25.72 -112.44
C LEU A 430 30.81 24.74 -111.64
N HIS A 431 30.56 23.54 -112.17
CA HIS A 431 29.81 22.49 -111.46
C HIS A 431 30.54 21.99 -110.21
N GLN A 432 31.86 21.80 -110.29
CA GLN A 432 32.65 21.38 -109.12
C GLN A 432 32.58 22.41 -107.99
N VAL A 433 32.64 23.70 -108.33
CA VAL A 433 32.50 24.79 -107.36
C VAL A 433 31.07 24.86 -106.77
N GLN A 434 30.04 24.56 -107.58
CA GLN A 434 28.66 24.48 -107.09
C GLN A 434 28.47 23.34 -106.07
N GLU A 435 28.98 22.14 -106.35
CA GLU A 435 28.89 21.00 -105.42
C GLU A 435 29.61 21.27 -104.09
N GLU A 436 30.79 21.90 -104.14
CA GLU A 436 31.52 22.27 -102.93
C GLU A 436 30.75 23.26 -102.06
N LEU A 437 30.10 24.27 -102.67
CA LEU A 437 29.25 25.24 -101.98
C LEU A 437 28.03 24.58 -101.35
N GLU A 438 27.34 23.69 -102.08
CA GLU A 438 26.18 22.96 -101.56
C GLU A 438 26.58 22.10 -100.35
N SER A 439 27.74 21.44 -100.40
CA SER A 439 28.24 20.64 -99.28
C SER A 439 28.54 21.49 -98.04
N ILE A 440 29.09 22.69 -98.21
CA ILE A 440 29.45 23.59 -97.11
C ILE A 440 28.21 24.28 -96.55
N PHE A 441 27.22 24.57 -97.39
CA PHE A 441 25.92 25.09 -96.97
C PHE A 441 25.14 24.07 -96.12
N LEU A 442 25.10 22.80 -96.53
CA LEU A 442 24.48 21.73 -95.74
C LEU A 442 25.19 21.55 -94.39
N LYS A 443 26.52 21.55 -94.37
CA LYS A 443 27.31 21.52 -93.13
C LYS A 443 27.03 22.74 -92.22
N LYS A 444 26.84 23.93 -92.81
CA LYS A 444 26.47 25.14 -92.06
C LYS A 444 25.09 25.00 -91.42
N GLN A 445 24.10 24.49 -92.16
CA GLN A 445 22.75 24.28 -91.65
C GLN A 445 22.71 23.23 -90.54
N GLU A 446 23.45 22.13 -90.71
CA GLU A 446 23.55 21.05 -89.71
C GLU A 446 24.23 21.54 -88.42
N THR A 447 25.35 22.26 -88.52
CA THR A 447 26.04 22.84 -87.36
C THR A 447 25.20 23.89 -86.64
N GLU A 448 24.37 24.65 -87.35
CA GLU A 448 23.45 25.64 -86.78
C GLU A 448 22.26 24.99 -86.04
N HIS A 449 21.72 23.90 -86.56
CA HIS A 449 20.71 23.09 -85.86
C HIS A 449 21.27 22.43 -84.59
N GLN A 450 22.47 21.84 -84.66
CA GLN A 450 23.14 21.24 -83.50
C GLN A 450 23.47 22.28 -82.42
N PHE A 451 23.93 23.47 -82.82
CA PHE A 451 24.17 24.58 -81.89
C PHE A 451 22.89 25.05 -81.19
N SER A 452 21.78 25.19 -81.93
CA SER A 452 20.47 25.57 -81.36
C SER A 452 19.92 24.50 -80.40
N ALA A 453 20.14 23.22 -80.69
CA ALA A 453 19.74 22.11 -79.83
C ALA A 453 20.53 22.13 -78.50
N LEU A 454 21.86 22.24 -78.56
CA LEU A 454 22.72 22.33 -77.38
C LEU A 454 22.42 23.57 -76.52
N GLN A 455 22.08 24.70 -77.16
CA GLN A 455 21.70 25.92 -76.44
C GLN A 455 20.37 25.76 -75.66
N LYS A 456 19.42 25.00 -76.20
CA LYS A 456 18.18 24.64 -75.49
C LYS A 456 18.45 23.68 -74.34
N GLU A 457 19.32 22.69 -74.53
CA GLU A 457 19.72 21.77 -73.45
C GLU A 457 20.45 22.48 -72.31
N LEU A 458 21.34 23.43 -72.62
CA LEU A 458 21.99 24.28 -71.62
C LEU A 458 20.95 25.02 -70.78
N GLY A 459 19.97 25.68 -71.42
CA GLY A 459 18.91 26.40 -70.73
C GLY A 459 18.03 25.52 -69.84
N HIS A 460 17.74 24.27 -70.26
CA HIS A 460 17.00 23.30 -69.43
C HIS A 460 17.81 22.78 -68.25
N LYS A 461 19.12 22.58 -68.42
CA LYS A 461 20.00 22.14 -67.32
C LYS A 461 20.26 23.27 -66.32
N GLU A 462 20.37 24.53 -66.77
CA GLU A 462 20.50 25.71 -65.90
C GLU A 462 19.27 25.95 -65.04
N THR A 463 18.05 25.83 -65.59
CA THR A 463 16.81 25.94 -64.79
C THR A 463 16.69 24.81 -63.79
N ARG A 464 16.95 23.56 -64.22
CA ARG A 464 16.95 22.41 -63.31
C ARG A 464 17.97 22.54 -62.17
N PHE A 465 19.16 23.08 -62.46
CA PHE A 465 20.19 23.34 -61.45
C PHE A 465 19.72 24.38 -60.41
N LYS A 466 19.12 25.49 -60.85
CA LYS A 466 18.55 26.50 -59.94
C LYS A 466 17.43 25.96 -59.07
N ASP A 467 16.54 25.14 -59.63
CA ASP A 467 15.44 24.53 -58.88
C ASP A 467 15.95 23.55 -57.80
N LEU A 468 16.97 22.76 -58.13
CA LEU A 468 17.59 21.84 -57.17
C LEU A 468 18.41 22.58 -56.10
N GLU A 469 19.09 23.67 -56.45
CA GLU A 469 19.79 24.53 -55.49
C GLU A 469 18.82 25.16 -54.48
N GLN A 470 17.67 25.67 -54.93
CA GLN A 470 16.62 26.19 -54.04
C GLN A 470 16.04 25.11 -53.13
N LYS A 471 15.78 23.90 -53.66
CA LYS A 471 15.31 22.76 -52.86
C LYS A 471 16.35 22.36 -51.81
N ASN A 472 17.63 22.31 -52.17
CA ASN A 472 18.71 21.94 -51.25
C ASN A 472 18.86 22.98 -50.13
N GLN A 473 18.78 24.28 -50.45
CA GLN A 473 18.76 25.34 -49.43
C GLN A 473 17.55 25.23 -48.48
N ALA A 474 16.37 24.88 -49.00
CA ALA A 474 15.18 24.68 -48.16
C ALA A 474 15.34 23.48 -47.21
N VAL A 475 15.82 22.33 -47.73
CA VAL A 475 16.09 21.13 -46.93
C VAL A 475 17.16 21.38 -45.87
N ASN A 476 18.23 22.11 -46.17
CA ASN A 476 19.26 22.45 -45.19
C ASN A 476 18.75 23.37 -44.08
N LYS A 477 17.90 24.36 -44.40
CA LYS A 477 17.26 25.20 -43.38
C LYS A 477 16.37 24.38 -42.45
N GLU A 478 15.57 23.46 -43.00
CA GLU A 478 14.71 22.57 -42.22
C GLU A 478 15.55 21.62 -41.33
N LYS A 479 16.68 21.12 -41.86
CA LYS A 479 17.64 20.30 -41.12
C LYS A 479 18.26 21.06 -39.94
N GLU A 480 18.72 22.29 -40.13
CA GLU A 480 19.28 23.14 -39.06
C GLU A 480 18.25 23.44 -37.96
N GLN A 481 17.01 23.78 -38.35
CA GLN A 481 15.92 23.99 -37.39
C GLN A 481 15.60 22.72 -36.60
N THR A 482 15.56 21.57 -37.26
CA THR A 482 15.30 20.27 -36.60
C THR A 482 16.44 19.88 -35.67
N LEU A 483 17.70 20.20 -36.01
CA LEU A 483 18.87 19.95 -35.16
C LEU A 483 18.81 20.76 -33.86
N LEU A 484 18.45 22.04 -33.95
CA LEU A 484 18.31 22.90 -32.76
C LEU A 484 17.19 22.40 -31.83
N GLN A 485 16.05 21.99 -32.40
CA GLN A 485 14.95 21.38 -31.62
C GLN A 485 15.37 20.06 -30.97
N LEU A 486 16.17 19.23 -31.66
CA LEU A 486 16.71 17.99 -31.10
C LEU A 486 17.65 18.24 -29.93
N GLN A 487 18.50 19.27 -30.02
CA GLN A 487 19.38 19.65 -28.91
C GLN A 487 18.59 20.11 -27.69
N SER A 488 17.59 20.99 -27.87
CA SER A 488 16.77 21.46 -26.75
C SER A 488 15.98 20.33 -26.09
N LEU A 489 15.33 19.47 -26.88
CA LEU A 489 14.58 18.30 -26.37
C LEU A 489 15.49 17.30 -25.65
N ARG A 490 16.72 17.08 -26.14
CA ARG A 490 17.68 16.18 -25.50
C ARG A 490 18.17 16.71 -24.14
N ASP A 491 18.39 18.01 -24.04
CA ASP A 491 18.78 18.63 -22.78
C ASP A 491 17.64 18.63 -21.76
N GLU A 492 16.41 18.86 -22.21
CA GLU A 492 15.20 18.77 -21.37
C GLU A 492 14.95 17.33 -20.88
N HIS A 493 15.05 16.33 -21.76
CA HIS A 493 14.97 14.92 -21.38
C HIS A 493 16.05 14.53 -20.35
N LYS A 494 17.30 14.97 -20.53
CA LYS A 494 18.39 14.71 -19.56
C LYS A 494 18.12 15.36 -18.21
N LYS A 495 17.55 16.57 -18.19
CA LYS A 495 17.18 17.25 -16.95
C LYS A 495 16.07 16.50 -16.22
N ASN A 496 14.99 16.14 -16.92
CA ASN A 496 13.86 15.41 -16.35
C ASN A 496 14.27 14.01 -15.85
N MET A 497 15.15 13.31 -16.56
CA MET A 497 15.69 12.02 -16.09
C MET A 497 16.40 12.14 -14.74
N ARG A 498 17.29 13.13 -14.57
CA ARG A 498 18.01 13.33 -13.29
C ARG A 498 17.07 13.68 -12.15
N GLU A 499 16.07 14.53 -12.42
CA GLU A 499 15.05 14.87 -11.42
C GLU A 499 14.17 13.66 -11.05
N SER A 500 13.88 12.78 -12.02
CA SER A 500 13.14 11.54 -11.78
C SER A 500 13.95 10.57 -10.91
N GLU A 501 15.23 10.34 -11.24
CA GLU A 501 16.14 9.49 -10.45
C GLU A 501 16.25 9.95 -8.99
N GLN A 502 16.37 11.26 -8.77
CA GLN A 502 16.45 11.80 -7.41
C GLN A 502 15.16 11.60 -6.62
N ARG A 503 13.99 11.78 -7.24
CA ARG A 503 12.70 11.59 -6.57
C ARG A 503 12.39 10.11 -6.30
N LEU A 504 12.83 9.20 -7.18
CA LEU A 504 12.74 7.75 -6.93
C LEU A 504 13.53 7.34 -5.68
N TYR A 505 14.71 7.93 -5.48
CA TYR A 505 15.50 7.70 -4.27
C TYR A 505 14.77 8.21 -3.02
N GLU A 506 14.22 9.42 -3.05
CA GLU A 506 13.43 9.99 -1.95
C GLU A 506 12.16 9.19 -1.65
N LEU A 507 11.53 8.61 -2.67
CA LEU A 507 10.37 7.73 -2.52
C LEU A 507 10.75 6.41 -1.85
N HIS A 508 11.86 5.79 -2.29
CA HIS A 508 12.33 4.52 -1.70
C HIS A 508 12.70 4.70 -0.22
N GLU A 509 13.42 5.77 0.13
CA GLU A 509 13.78 6.05 1.53
C GLU A 509 12.54 6.25 2.41
N ALA A 510 11.52 6.92 1.88
CA ALA A 510 10.27 7.13 2.59
C ALA A 510 9.47 5.82 2.73
N GLN A 511 9.39 4.99 1.68
CA GLN A 511 8.73 3.67 1.71
C GLN A 511 9.37 2.73 2.73
N GLU A 512 10.69 2.71 2.79
CA GLU A 512 11.43 1.89 3.75
C GLU A 512 11.14 2.31 5.20
N LYS A 513 11.12 3.62 5.48
CA LYS A 513 10.74 4.13 6.81
C LYS A 513 9.29 3.76 7.15
N LEU A 514 8.38 3.90 6.21
CA LEU A 514 6.96 3.58 6.41
C LEU A 514 6.75 2.08 6.70
N ALA A 515 7.45 1.21 5.97
CA ALA A 515 7.36 -0.24 6.21
C ALA A 515 7.75 -0.61 7.64
N HIS A 516 8.83 0.00 8.17
CA HIS A 516 9.23 -0.20 9.57
C HIS A 516 8.18 0.31 10.56
N TYR A 517 7.55 1.45 10.26
CA TYR A 517 6.50 2.02 11.09
C TYR A 517 5.21 1.20 11.08
N LEU A 518 4.77 0.71 9.91
CA LEU A 518 3.58 -0.12 9.74
C LEU A 518 3.68 -1.46 10.47
N ILE A 519 4.85 -2.10 10.42
CA ILE A 519 5.09 -3.34 11.17
C ILE A 519 4.94 -3.07 12.67
N ARG A 520 5.57 -2.01 13.17
CA ARG A 520 5.50 -1.63 14.59
C ARG A 520 4.08 -1.23 15.03
N TYR A 521 3.33 -0.60 14.13
CA TYR A 521 1.93 -0.24 14.33
C TYR A 521 1.04 -1.47 14.45
N GLN A 522 1.13 -2.40 13.48
CA GLN A 522 0.30 -3.61 13.48
C GLN A 522 0.51 -4.46 14.73
N GLU A 523 1.75 -4.53 15.21
CA GLU A 523 2.06 -5.17 16.48
C GLU A 523 1.39 -4.47 17.66
N GLN A 524 1.34 -3.13 17.67
CA GLN A 524 0.73 -2.36 18.76
C GLN A 524 -0.80 -2.41 18.76
N THR A 525 -1.44 -2.29 17.60
CA THR A 525 -2.91 -2.37 17.49
C THR A 525 -3.41 -3.73 17.96
N LYS A 526 -2.71 -4.80 17.56
CA LYS A 526 -3.04 -6.16 18.02
C LYS A 526 -2.90 -6.28 19.55
N CYS A 527 -1.90 -5.64 20.16
CA CYS A 527 -1.77 -5.62 21.62
C CYS A 527 -2.91 -4.87 22.31
N LEU A 528 -3.45 -3.82 21.68
CA LEU A 528 -4.52 -2.99 22.23
C LEU A 528 -5.88 -3.68 22.16
N GLU A 529 -6.23 -4.25 21.00
CA GLU A 529 -7.44 -5.07 20.83
C GLU A 529 -7.45 -6.26 21.81
N MET A 530 -6.29 -6.89 22.02
CA MET A 530 -6.15 -7.97 23.00
C MET A 530 -6.27 -7.47 24.46
N ALA A 531 -5.94 -6.21 24.75
CA ALA A 531 -6.11 -5.63 26.08
C ALA A 531 -7.57 -5.28 26.35
N GLU A 532 -8.27 -4.68 25.39
CA GLU A 532 -9.70 -4.37 25.48
C GLU A 532 -10.53 -5.64 25.67
N ALA A 533 -10.28 -6.67 24.86
CA ALA A 533 -10.96 -7.96 25.02
C ALA A 533 -10.67 -8.64 26.38
N ARG A 534 -9.52 -8.37 27.01
CA ARG A 534 -9.22 -8.86 28.37
C ARG A 534 -9.99 -8.07 29.43
N TRP A 535 -10.08 -6.75 29.28
CA TRP A 535 -10.84 -5.88 30.18
C TRP A 535 -12.33 -6.25 30.19
N GLU A 536 -12.92 -6.46 29.02
CA GLU A 536 -14.31 -6.91 28.90
C GLU A 536 -14.55 -8.26 29.58
N ARG A 537 -13.60 -9.20 29.50
CA ARG A 537 -13.70 -10.48 30.21
C ARG A 537 -13.61 -10.32 31.73
N LEU A 538 -12.78 -9.39 32.22
CA LEU A 538 -12.67 -9.09 33.66
C LEU A 538 -13.97 -8.49 34.19
N LEU A 539 -14.55 -7.52 33.48
CA LEU A 539 -15.85 -6.93 33.84
C LEU A 539 -16.98 -7.95 33.83
N LYS A 540 -16.95 -8.95 32.93
CA LYS A 540 -17.92 -10.06 32.95
C LYS A 540 -17.79 -10.97 34.18
N ARG A 541 -16.57 -11.20 34.69
CA ARG A 541 -16.33 -12.06 35.87
C ARG A 541 -16.55 -11.31 37.18
N MET A 542 -16.30 -10.01 37.19
CA MET A 542 -16.48 -9.13 38.35
C MET A 542 -17.31 -7.90 37.95
N PRO A 543 -18.64 -8.04 37.86
CA PRO A 543 -19.53 -6.96 37.43
C PRO A 543 -19.51 -5.76 38.39
N ASP A 544 -19.15 -5.97 39.66
CA ASP A 544 -19.08 -4.93 40.68
C ASP A 544 -17.69 -4.26 40.79
N TYR A 545 -16.74 -4.62 39.91
CA TYR A 545 -15.40 -4.04 39.91
C TYR A 545 -15.46 -2.59 39.40
N CYS A 546 -14.89 -1.67 40.17
CA CYS A 546 -14.67 -0.29 39.76
C CYS A 546 -13.23 0.14 40.02
N ASP A 547 -12.67 0.93 39.11
CA ASP A 547 -11.39 1.61 39.30
C ASP A 547 -11.64 3.06 39.69
N TYR A 548 -10.81 3.64 40.55
CA TYR A 548 -10.98 5.03 40.97
C TYR A 548 -9.65 5.64 41.41
N GLY A 549 -9.47 6.92 41.13
CA GLY A 549 -8.23 7.63 41.44
C GLY A 549 -8.15 8.12 42.89
N ASP A 550 -9.20 8.78 43.38
CA ASP A 550 -9.25 9.39 44.72
C ASP A 550 -10.68 9.38 45.27
N VAL A 551 -10.82 9.20 46.58
CA VAL A 551 -12.13 9.20 47.27
C VAL A 551 -12.07 10.05 48.54
N ARG A 552 -13.09 10.89 48.71
CA ARG A 552 -13.28 11.69 49.91
C ARG A 552 -14.69 11.48 50.47
N ILE A 553 -14.74 11.04 51.72
CA ILE A 553 -16.00 10.83 52.45
C ILE A 553 -16.06 11.82 53.61
N ILE A 554 -17.14 12.58 53.69
CA ILE A 554 -17.40 13.55 54.76
C ILE A 554 -18.83 13.42 55.30
N GLN A 555 -19.07 13.89 56.52
CA GLN A 555 -20.42 13.95 57.08
C GLN A 555 -21.28 14.98 56.31
N GLY A 556 -22.52 14.60 55.97
CA GLY A 556 -23.48 15.48 55.30
C GLY A 556 -24.01 16.59 56.22
N GLU A 557 -24.50 17.69 55.62
CA GLU A 557 -24.92 18.90 56.33
C GLU A 557 -26.04 18.64 57.35
N ASP A 558 -26.94 17.70 57.05
CA ASP A 558 -28.06 17.31 57.92
C ASP A 558 -27.63 16.35 59.05
N GLY A 559 -26.36 15.94 59.10
CA GLY A 559 -25.78 15.06 60.12
C GLY A 559 -26.29 13.61 60.11
N THR A 560 -27.23 13.28 59.22
CA THR A 560 -27.86 11.96 59.10
C THR A 560 -27.32 11.12 57.94
N GLY A 561 -26.48 11.73 57.10
CA GLY A 561 -25.96 11.17 55.86
C GLY A 561 -24.46 11.39 55.66
N LEU A 562 -23.91 10.83 54.58
CA LEU A 562 -22.52 10.96 54.16
C LEU A 562 -22.48 11.58 52.76
N ILE A 563 -21.56 12.51 52.54
CA ILE A 563 -21.24 13.04 51.20
C ILE A 563 -19.96 12.33 50.74
N CYS A 564 -20.02 11.75 49.54
CA CYS A 564 -18.92 11.06 48.91
C CYS A 564 -18.56 11.78 47.60
N GLU A 565 -17.28 12.11 47.47
CA GLU A 565 -16.69 12.71 46.27
C GLU A 565 -15.63 11.73 45.74
N VAL A 566 -15.82 11.21 44.53
CA VAL A 566 -14.92 10.26 43.89
C VAL A 566 -14.36 10.89 42.62
N ARG A 567 -13.06 10.73 42.36
CA ARG A 567 -12.40 11.22 41.15
C ARG A 567 -11.89 10.05 40.30
N ASP A 568 -11.97 10.26 38.98
CA ASP A 568 -11.56 9.27 37.97
C ASP A 568 -12.17 7.88 38.21
N LEU A 569 -13.47 7.83 38.50
CA LEU A 569 -14.18 6.57 38.71
C LEU A 569 -14.52 5.92 37.37
N GLU A 570 -14.13 4.67 37.18
CA GLU A 570 -14.51 3.82 36.05
C GLU A 570 -15.45 2.71 36.53
N VAL A 571 -16.67 2.69 35.96
CA VAL A 571 -17.69 1.66 36.22
C VAL A 571 -18.08 1.03 34.90
N GLY A 572 -17.76 -0.26 34.74
CA GLY A 572 -17.93 -0.94 33.46
C GLY A 572 -17.12 -0.26 32.34
N SER A 573 -17.80 0.15 31.27
CA SER A 573 -17.20 0.87 30.13
C SER A 573 -17.28 2.39 30.24
N GLN A 574 -17.85 2.93 31.33
CA GLN A 574 -18.04 4.37 31.51
C GLN A 574 -17.04 4.96 32.49
N ARG A 575 -16.53 6.15 32.15
CA ARG A 575 -15.62 6.92 32.98
C ARG A 575 -16.30 8.19 33.49
N TYR A 576 -16.23 8.38 34.80
CA TYR A 576 -16.71 9.54 35.53
C TYR A 576 -15.52 10.32 36.11
N PRO A 577 -15.13 11.45 35.49
CA PRO A 577 -14.00 12.25 35.98
C PRO A 577 -14.18 12.76 37.43
N ALA A 578 -15.42 13.07 37.80
CA ALA A 578 -15.81 13.38 39.17
C ALA A 578 -17.24 12.89 39.40
N LEU A 579 -17.48 12.19 40.51
CA LEU A 579 -18.80 11.72 40.93
C LEU A 579 -19.05 12.21 42.36
N GLU A 580 -20.13 12.97 42.56
CA GLU A 580 -20.55 13.43 43.88
C GLU A 580 -21.96 12.92 44.22
N PHE A 581 -22.07 12.24 45.36
CA PHE A 581 -23.36 11.74 45.86
C PHE A 581 -23.46 11.82 47.38
N GLU A 582 -24.70 11.87 47.87
CA GLU A 582 -25.04 11.92 49.29
C GLU A 582 -25.89 10.70 49.66
N THR A 583 -25.60 10.07 50.80
CA THR A 583 -26.42 9.00 51.36
C THR A 583 -27.39 9.56 52.41
N PHE A 584 -28.62 9.07 52.49
CA PHE A 584 -29.56 9.36 53.57
C PHE A 584 -30.27 8.09 54.05
N LEU A 585 -30.93 8.11 55.20
CA LEU A 585 -31.61 6.94 55.78
C LEU A 585 -33.12 7.19 55.91
N LEU A 586 -33.94 6.31 55.33
CA LEU A 586 -35.40 6.31 55.50
C LEU A 586 -35.86 4.91 55.92
N GLY A 587 -36.59 4.81 57.04
CA GLY A 587 -37.08 3.50 57.52
C GLY A 587 -35.96 2.49 57.84
N GLY A 588 -34.72 2.97 58.01
CA GLY A 588 -33.53 2.13 58.22
C GLY A 588 -32.96 1.52 56.94
N VAL A 589 -33.31 2.02 55.75
CA VAL A 589 -32.69 1.69 54.45
C VAL A 589 -31.97 2.92 53.92
N ALA A 590 -30.80 2.72 53.32
CA ALA A 590 -30.05 3.81 52.69
C ALA A 590 -30.70 4.24 51.36
N GLY A 591 -30.73 5.53 51.11
CA GLY A 591 -31.00 6.12 49.81
C GLY A 591 -29.77 6.87 49.30
N LEU A 592 -29.68 7.03 47.99
CA LEU A 592 -28.58 7.70 47.29
C LEU A 592 -29.12 8.91 46.53
N ARG A 593 -28.45 10.05 46.66
CA ARG A 593 -28.76 11.30 45.97
C ARG A 593 -27.54 11.75 45.19
N PHE A 594 -27.63 11.73 43.86
CA PHE A 594 -26.56 12.19 42.98
C PHE A 594 -26.69 13.69 42.74
N LYS A 595 -25.58 14.45 42.81
CA LYS A 595 -25.62 15.91 42.68
C LYS A 595 -25.63 16.40 41.22
N HIS A 596 -25.08 15.61 40.29
CA HIS A 596 -25.02 15.98 38.87
C HIS A 596 -26.05 15.19 38.06
N PRO A 597 -26.87 15.86 37.22
CA PRO A 597 -27.88 15.20 36.38
C PRO A 597 -27.26 14.30 35.29
N ASP A 598 -26.00 14.53 34.91
CA ASP A 598 -25.28 13.71 33.92
C ASP A 598 -24.86 12.31 34.44
N HIS A 599 -25.04 12.02 35.74
CA HIS A 599 -24.68 10.72 36.32
C HIS A 599 -25.90 9.83 36.52
N ILE A 600 -26.96 10.36 37.14
CA ILE A 600 -28.29 9.75 37.17
C ILE A 600 -29.30 10.88 37.03
N THR A 601 -30.17 10.75 36.04
CA THR A 601 -31.00 11.86 35.57
C THR A 601 -32.08 12.34 36.55
N GLN A 602 -32.43 11.60 37.62
CA GLN A 602 -33.51 12.01 38.54
C GLN A 602 -33.37 11.57 40.02
N GLY A 603 -33.48 12.55 40.92
CA GLY A 603 -34.09 12.44 42.26
C GLY A 603 -33.36 11.62 43.34
N ASP A 604 -34.02 11.53 44.49
CA ASP A 604 -33.61 10.71 45.63
C ASP A 604 -33.93 9.25 45.36
N LEU A 605 -32.90 8.42 45.15
CA LEU A 605 -33.03 6.99 44.83
C LEU A 605 -33.11 6.18 46.12
N ILE A 606 -34.31 5.72 46.45
CA ILE A 606 -34.52 4.87 47.62
C ILE A 606 -35.56 3.79 47.35
N PRO A 607 -35.27 2.52 47.66
CA PRO A 607 -36.16 1.41 47.31
C PRO A 607 -37.29 1.21 48.34
N VAL A 608 -37.46 2.15 49.29
CA VAL A 608 -38.48 2.10 50.34
C VAL A 608 -39.24 3.43 50.40
N ALA A 609 -40.52 3.35 50.74
CA ALA A 609 -41.41 4.50 50.87
C ALA A 609 -42.26 4.39 52.13
N GLN A 610 -42.68 5.54 52.68
CA GLN A 610 -43.55 5.58 53.85
C GLN A 610 -45.03 5.62 53.46
N THR A 611 -45.34 6.12 52.26
CA THR A 611 -46.70 6.20 51.72
C THR A 611 -46.86 5.42 50.40
N SER A 612 -48.10 5.06 50.07
CA SER A 612 -48.41 4.35 48.81
C SER A 612 -48.10 5.20 47.55
N GLU A 613 -48.21 6.53 47.65
CA GLU A 613 -47.86 7.42 46.53
C GLU A 613 -46.34 7.54 46.33
N GLU A 614 -45.58 7.66 47.42
CA GLU A 614 -44.11 7.62 47.37
C GLU A 614 -43.59 6.29 46.81
N ALA A 615 -44.21 5.16 47.19
CA ALA A 615 -43.84 3.84 46.69
C ALA A 615 -44.01 3.76 45.16
N LYS A 616 -45.11 4.31 44.62
CA LYS A 616 -45.34 4.39 43.18
C LYS A 616 -44.33 5.31 42.49
N LYS A 617 -44.01 6.45 43.10
CA LYS A 617 -43.02 7.41 42.57
C LYS A 617 -41.62 6.78 42.51
N GLN A 618 -41.15 6.16 43.59
CA GLN A 618 -39.84 5.51 43.66
C GLN A 618 -39.76 4.29 42.75
N SER A 619 -40.82 3.48 42.67
CA SER A 619 -40.88 2.35 41.73
C SER A 619 -40.80 2.80 40.27
N LYS A 620 -41.47 3.92 39.91
CA LYS A 620 -41.38 4.48 38.56
C LYS A 620 -39.96 4.96 38.25
N LEU A 621 -39.34 5.66 39.20
CA LEU A 621 -38.00 6.24 39.05
C LEU A 621 -36.90 5.17 38.94
N LEU A 622 -36.97 4.10 39.74
CA LEU A 622 -36.04 2.97 39.62
C LEU A 622 -36.23 2.16 38.32
N LYS A 623 -37.45 2.12 37.77
CA LYS A 623 -37.72 1.46 36.49
C LYS A 623 -37.24 2.24 35.27
N SER A 624 -37.15 3.57 35.37
CA SER A 624 -36.68 4.42 34.27
C SER A 624 -35.16 4.53 34.15
N LEU A 625 -34.39 3.96 35.09
CA LEU A 625 -32.94 3.99 35.03
C LEU A 625 -32.41 3.22 33.82
N SER A 626 -31.44 3.81 33.13
CA SER A 626 -30.68 3.19 32.04
C SER A 626 -29.88 1.96 32.52
N THR A 627 -29.30 1.19 31.60
CA THR A 627 -28.42 0.06 31.99
C THR A 627 -27.20 0.56 32.76
N SER A 628 -26.55 1.62 32.26
CA SER A 628 -25.41 2.24 32.92
C SER A 628 -25.78 2.92 34.23
N GLU A 629 -26.90 3.64 34.31
CA GLU A 629 -27.37 4.26 35.57
C GLU A 629 -27.72 3.20 36.63
N TRP A 630 -28.32 2.08 36.23
CA TRP A 630 -28.63 0.97 37.13
C TRP A 630 -27.35 0.28 37.65
N SER A 631 -26.36 0.07 36.77
CA SER A 631 -25.05 -0.46 37.14
C SER A 631 -24.30 0.49 38.08
N LEU A 632 -24.32 1.79 37.78
CA LEU A 632 -23.74 2.84 38.63
C LEU A 632 -24.37 2.85 40.02
N LEU A 633 -25.69 2.72 40.11
CA LEU A 633 -26.40 2.68 41.39
C LEU A 633 -25.95 1.50 42.27
N HIS A 634 -25.84 0.30 41.68
CA HIS A 634 -25.39 -0.90 42.39
C HIS A 634 -23.92 -0.78 42.82
N THR A 635 -23.07 -0.39 41.85
CA THR A 635 -21.63 -0.26 42.05
C THR A 635 -21.31 0.79 43.09
N THR A 636 -22.00 1.94 43.09
CA THR A 636 -21.79 3.01 44.08
C THR A 636 -22.13 2.57 45.50
N ALA A 637 -23.22 1.81 45.68
CA ALA A 637 -23.60 1.28 46.98
C ALA A 637 -22.57 0.26 47.51
N GLN A 638 -22.05 -0.60 46.63
CA GLN A 638 -21.03 -1.60 46.96
C GLN A 638 -19.66 -0.99 47.20
N PHE A 639 -19.27 -0.03 46.37
CA PHE A 639 -18.07 0.80 46.50
C PHE A 639 -18.04 1.49 47.86
N LEU A 640 -19.10 2.24 48.20
CA LEU A 640 -19.16 2.94 49.48
C LEU A 640 -19.10 1.97 50.67
N LYS A 641 -19.78 0.83 50.56
CA LYS A 641 -19.70 -0.24 51.57
C LYS A 641 -18.29 -0.78 51.73
N SER A 642 -17.52 -0.91 50.65
CA SER A 642 -16.13 -1.35 50.66
C SER A 642 -15.21 -0.32 51.32
N CYS A 643 -15.31 0.96 50.93
CA CYS A 643 -14.55 2.05 51.52
C CYS A 643 -14.80 2.16 53.03
N LEU A 644 -16.07 2.17 53.46
CA LEU A 644 -16.45 2.27 54.87
C LEU A 644 -16.02 1.08 55.75
N LYS A 645 -15.69 -0.08 55.15
CA LYS A 645 -15.18 -1.26 55.86
C LYS A 645 -13.65 -1.31 55.93
N THR A 646 -12.99 -0.69 54.96
CA THR A 646 -11.54 -0.83 54.75
C THR A 646 -10.78 0.35 55.36
N GLU A 647 -11.36 1.55 55.31
CA GLU A 647 -10.74 2.77 55.82
C GLU A 647 -11.01 2.99 57.31
N ILE A 648 -10.03 3.58 58.00
CA ILE A 648 -10.14 4.00 59.39
C ILE A 648 -10.38 5.52 59.39
N PHE A 649 -11.55 5.94 59.86
CA PHE A 649 -11.93 7.35 59.90
C PHE A 649 -11.69 7.96 61.28
N ASP A 650 -11.25 9.22 61.32
CA ASP A 650 -11.10 9.97 62.57
C ASP A 650 -12.46 10.34 63.16
N GLU A 651 -12.63 10.14 64.48
CA GLU A 651 -13.90 10.34 65.19
C GLU A 651 -14.42 11.79 65.15
N GLU A 652 -13.53 12.76 64.92
CA GLU A 652 -13.86 14.18 64.70
C GLU A 652 -14.42 14.47 63.30
N THR A 653 -14.09 13.65 62.30
CA THR A 653 -14.50 13.83 60.89
C THR A 653 -15.70 12.96 60.51
N LEU A 654 -15.79 11.76 61.06
CA LEU A 654 -16.85 10.79 60.80
C LEU A 654 -17.13 9.96 62.06
N PRO A 655 -18.28 10.19 62.75
CA PRO A 655 -18.64 9.41 63.92
C PRO A 655 -18.82 7.92 63.60
N ALA A 656 -18.19 7.03 64.37
CA ALA A 656 -18.30 5.58 64.18
C ALA A 656 -19.76 5.07 64.22
N SER A 657 -20.62 5.76 64.98
CA SER A 657 -22.06 5.44 65.05
C SER A 657 -22.81 5.76 63.75
N LEU A 658 -22.37 6.77 62.99
CA LEU A 658 -22.92 7.12 61.68
C LEU A 658 -22.47 6.10 60.63
N VAL A 659 -21.18 5.77 60.61
CA VAL A 659 -20.62 4.72 59.73
C VAL A 659 -21.36 3.39 59.87
N GLN A 660 -21.57 2.91 61.11
CA GLN A 660 -22.31 1.67 61.34
C GLN A 660 -23.79 1.73 60.90
N LYS A 661 -24.45 2.88 61.06
CA LYS A 661 -25.84 3.07 60.60
C LYS A 661 -25.93 3.06 59.08
N THR A 662 -25.00 3.75 58.41
CA THR A 662 -24.93 3.79 56.95
C THR A 662 -24.62 2.41 56.37
N LEU A 663 -23.67 1.66 56.95
CA LEU A 663 -23.38 0.28 56.55
C LEU A 663 -24.62 -0.62 56.62
N ARG A 664 -25.36 -0.58 57.74
CA ARG A 664 -26.61 -1.36 57.88
C ARG A 664 -27.71 -0.91 56.90
N GLY A 665 -27.77 0.40 56.62
CA GLY A 665 -28.70 0.96 55.64
C GLY A 665 -28.37 0.49 54.22
N LEU A 666 -27.08 0.45 53.86
CA LEU A 666 -26.59 -0.02 52.57
C LEU A 666 -26.78 -1.54 52.41
N ASP A 667 -26.56 -2.35 53.46
CA ASP A 667 -26.86 -3.79 53.43
C ASP A 667 -28.33 -4.04 53.08
N ARG A 668 -29.24 -3.32 53.73
CA ARG A 668 -30.68 -3.40 53.44
C ARG A 668 -31.04 -2.83 52.07
N PHE A 669 -30.36 -1.79 51.61
CA PHE A 669 -30.54 -1.27 50.26
C PHE A 669 -30.20 -2.34 49.23
N SER A 670 -29.04 -2.99 49.35
CA SER A 670 -28.63 -4.09 48.47
C SER A 670 -29.62 -5.25 48.49
N GLU A 671 -30.15 -5.64 49.66
CA GLU A 671 -31.17 -6.69 49.79
C GLU A 671 -32.46 -6.34 49.02
N VAL A 672 -32.95 -5.11 49.14
CA VAL A 672 -34.19 -4.68 48.47
C VAL A 672 -33.98 -4.51 46.96
N ILE A 673 -32.83 -3.99 46.53
CA ILE A 673 -32.48 -3.85 45.11
C ILE A 673 -32.30 -5.21 44.43
N ALA A 674 -31.70 -6.20 45.12
CA ALA A 674 -31.57 -7.57 44.60
C ALA A 674 -32.94 -8.25 44.39
N GLY A 675 -33.94 -7.91 45.19
CA GLY A 675 -35.33 -8.38 45.03
C GLY A 675 -36.19 -7.54 44.09
N PHE A 676 -35.62 -6.53 43.42
CA PHE A 676 -36.38 -5.66 42.53
C PHE A 676 -36.80 -6.41 41.24
N PRO A 677 -38.02 -6.19 40.71
CA PRO A 677 -38.48 -6.89 39.52
C PRO A 677 -37.55 -6.66 38.32
N GLN A 678 -37.23 -7.75 37.59
CA GLN A 678 -36.50 -7.65 36.33
C GLN A 678 -37.23 -6.71 35.37
N THR A 679 -36.48 -5.75 34.83
CA THR A 679 -36.98 -4.71 33.92
C THR A 679 -36.03 -4.65 32.73
N LEU A 680 -36.55 -4.36 31.53
CA LEU A 680 -35.73 -4.13 30.34
C LEU A 680 -35.07 -2.75 30.46
N ARG A 681 -33.75 -2.69 30.39
CA ARG A 681 -32.96 -1.45 30.47
C ARG A 681 -32.07 -1.34 29.24
N PHE A 682 -31.79 -0.10 28.85
CA PHE A 682 -30.93 0.29 27.74
C PHE A 682 -30.46 1.72 27.98
N ASP A 683 -29.36 2.13 27.34
CA ASP A 683 -28.83 3.49 27.48
C ASP A 683 -29.42 4.44 26.44
N GLU A 684 -29.41 4.03 25.17
CA GLU A 684 -29.96 4.80 24.06
C GLU A 684 -30.84 3.93 23.17
N VAL A 685 -31.76 4.59 22.46
CA VAL A 685 -32.65 3.95 21.48
C VAL A 685 -32.62 4.72 20.17
N ASN A 686 -32.20 4.05 19.12
CA ASN A 686 -32.15 4.58 17.76
C ASN A 686 -33.23 3.90 16.91
N ILE A 687 -34.11 4.68 16.30
CA ILE A 687 -35.21 4.16 15.47
C ILE A 687 -35.09 4.72 14.06
N ASP A 688 -34.88 3.82 13.10
CA ASP A 688 -34.87 4.13 11.67
C ASP A 688 -36.10 3.55 10.98
N GLU A 689 -36.89 4.41 10.31
CA GLU A 689 -37.97 3.96 9.43
C GLU A 689 -37.40 3.60 8.05
N LYS A 690 -37.54 2.32 7.65
CA LYS A 690 -37.01 1.79 6.39
C LYS A 690 -38.09 1.07 5.60
N THR A 691 -37.99 1.10 4.27
CA THR A 691 -38.92 0.43 3.36
C THR A 691 -38.25 -0.80 2.74
N LEU A 692 -38.71 -2.01 3.08
CA LEU A 692 -38.13 -3.27 2.59
C LEU A 692 -38.57 -3.61 1.16
N SER A 693 -39.83 -3.31 0.82
CA SER A 693 -40.40 -3.56 -0.51
C SER A 693 -41.58 -2.61 -0.79
N LYS A 694 -42.12 -2.62 -2.02
CA LYS A 694 -43.25 -1.75 -2.41
C LYS A 694 -44.50 -1.87 -1.53
N ASP A 695 -44.64 -2.95 -0.76
CA ASP A 695 -45.83 -3.27 0.03
C ASP A 695 -45.55 -3.51 1.53
N CYS A 696 -44.30 -3.36 2.00
CA CYS A 696 -43.93 -3.60 3.40
C CYS A 696 -42.93 -2.56 3.93
N GLU A 697 -43.30 -1.90 5.02
CA GLU A 697 -42.46 -1.00 5.79
C GLU A 697 -42.05 -1.68 7.10
N TYR A 698 -40.92 -1.28 7.66
CA TYR A 698 -40.50 -1.68 9.00
C TYR A 698 -39.81 -0.53 9.73
N LEU A 699 -39.96 -0.53 11.05
CA LEU A 699 -39.08 0.20 11.95
C LEU A 699 -37.95 -0.71 12.37
N GLU A 700 -36.72 -0.30 12.11
CA GLU A 700 -35.54 -0.91 12.73
C GLU A 700 -35.28 -0.17 14.04
N ILE A 701 -35.37 -0.90 15.14
CA ILE A 701 -35.18 -0.37 16.49
C ILE A 701 -33.88 -0.97 17.02
N CYS A 702 -32.90 -0.11 17.26
CA CYS A 702 -31.64 -0.44 17.88
C CYS A 702 -31.64 0.08 19.32
N LEU A 703 -31.39 -0.82 20.27
CA LEU A 703 -31.21 -0.50 21.68
C LEU A 703 -29.72 -0.67 22.02
N GLU A 704 -29.11 0.38 22.56
CA GLU A 704 -27.70 0.36 22.98
C GLU A 704 -27.57 -0.08 24.45
N ASN A 705 -26.57 -0.91 24.72
CA ASN A 705 -26.24 -1.46 26.04
C ASN A 705 -27.47 -2.04 26.76
N VAL A 706 -28.14 -3.02 26.14
CA VAL A 706 -29.34 -3.64 26.71
C VAL A 706 -28.99 -4.55 27.88
N SER A 707 -29.77 -4.48 28.95
CA SER A 707 -29.74 -5.45 30.04
C SER A 707 -31.16 -5.85 30.50
N CYS A 708 -31.35 -7.14 30.78
CA CYS A 708 -32.60 -7.67 31.33
C CYS A 708 -32.35 -9.00 32.06
N GLY A 709 -32.32 -8.99 33.39
CA GLY A 709 -31.93 -10.19 34.16
C GLY A 709 -30.50 -10.60 33.81
N ASP A 710 -30.31 -11.85 33.40
CA ASP A 710 -29.00 -12.39 32.98
C ASP A 710 -28.65 -12.04 31.52
N PHE A 711 -29.57 -11.43 30.78
CA PHE A 711 -29.35 -11.00 29.40
C PHE A 711 -28.64 -9.65 29.37
N ALA A 712 -27.52 -9.55 28.66
CA ALA A 712 -26.82 -8.30 28.40
C ALA A 712 -26.20 -8.30 27.00
N ALA A 713 -26.33 -7.19 26.28
CA ALA A 713 -25.78 -7.02 24.94
C ALA A 713 -25.35 -5.56 24.69
N PRO A 714 -24.21 -5.33 24.02
CA PRO A 714 -23.77 -3.97 23.68
C PRO A 714 -24.73 -3.29 22.68
N GLU A 715 -25.35 -4.08 21.80
CA GLU A 715 -26.33 -3.61 20.83
C GLU A 715 -27.40 -4.69 20.63
N PHE A 716 -28.67 -4.30 20.59
CA PHE A 716 -29.78 -5.19 20.29
C PHE A 716 -30.73 -4.56 19.26
N VAL A 717 -30.74 -5.15 18.06
CA VAL A 717 -31.55 -4.72 16.92
C VAL A 717 -32.73 -5.67 16.68
N PHE A 718 -33.92 -5.10 16.56
CA PHE A 718 -35.12 -5.82 16.15
C PHE A 718 -35.98 -4.97 15.24
N ARG A 719 -36.87 -5.61 14.48
CA ARG A 719 -37.71 -4.94 13.50
C ARG A 719 -39.17 -5.10 13.85
N LEU A 720 -39.91 -3.99 13.81
CA LEU A 720 -41.36 -3.99 13.82
C LEU A 720 -41.83 -3.74 12.39
N SER A 721 -42.32 -4.76 11.71
CA SER A 721 -42.75 -4.65 10.32
C SER A 721 -44.28 -4.74 10.19
N CYS A 722 -44.81 -4.12 9.14
CA CYS A 722 -46.20 -4.25 8.77
C CYS A 722 -46.36 -4.23 7.25
N ALA A 723 -47.22 -5.10 6.72
CA ALA A 723 -47.56 -5.12 5.30
C ALA A 723 -48.78 -4.22 5.04
N GLY A 724 -48.76 -3.43 3.95
CA GLY A 724 -49.92 -2.69 3.44
C GLY A 724 -49.73 -1.18 3.25
N LEU A 725 -48.79 -0.77 2.39
CA LEU A 725 -48.56 0.63 2.02
C LEU A 725 -49.69 1.29 1.19
N GLN A 726 -50.55 0.49 0.52
CA GLN A 726 -51.57 0.98 -0.43
C GLN A 726 -53.02 0.60 -0.08
N SER A 727 -53.25 -0.10 1.03
CA SER A 727 -54.57 -0.52 1.50
C SER A 727 -54.95 0.19 2.79
N PHE A 728 -56.24 0.47 3.02
CA PHE A 728 -56.80 1.00 4.28
C PHE A 728 -56.56 0.11 5.53
N ASP A 729 -55.66 -0.89 5.43
CA ASP A 729 -55.45 -1.99 6.37
C ASP A 729 -54.06 -1.96 7.06
N PHE A 730 -53.26 -0.88 6.90
CA PHE A 730 -51.97 -0.73 7.61
C PHE A 730 -52.17 -0.92 9.12
N GLY A 731 -51.33 -1.76 9.74
CA GLY A 731 -51.42 -2.13 11.15
C GLY A 731 -52.28 -3.36 11.46
N SER A 732 -52.91 -3.97 10.46
CA SER A 732 -53.74 -5.18 10.65
C SER A 732 -52.93 -6.45 10.82
N ASN A 733 -51.72 -6.52 10.26
CA ASN A 733 -50.84 -7.69 10.32
C ASN A 733 -49.41 -7.29 10.75
N PRO A 734 -49.19 -6.88 12.01
CA PRO A 734 -47.85 -6.60 12.51
C PRO A 734 -46.99 -7.86 12.59
N ARG A 735 -45.69 -7.69 12.43
CA ARG A 735 -44.70 -8.74 12.67
C ARG A 735 -43.58 -8.16 13.53
N LEU A 736 -43.18 -8.93 14.53
CA LEU A 736 -41.98 -8.65 15.31
C LEU A 736 -40.89 -9.59 14.81
N GLU A 737 -39.82 -9.02 14.28
CA GLU A 737 -38.78 -9.73 13.55
C GLU A 737 -37.42 -9.56 14.24
N PHE A 738 -36.71 -10.67 14.43
CA PHE A 738 -35.37 -10.72 14.99
C PHE A 738 -34.40 -11.31 13.94
N PRO A 739 -33.62 -10.47 13.25
CA PRO A 739 -32.61 -10.89 12.27
C PRO A 739 -31.59 -11.90 12.82
N GLN A 740 -30.90 -12.61 11.94
CA GLN A 740 -29.89 -13.59 12.35
C GLN A 740 -28.72 -12.95 13.12
N GLU A 741 -28.33 -11.72 12.78
CA GLU A 741 -27.27 -10.99 13.48
C GLU A 741 -27.62 -10.75 14.96
N THR A 742 -28.90 -10.57 15.27
CA THR A 742 -29.38 -10.42 16.66
C THR A 742 -29.83 -11.72 17.30
N GLY A 743 -30.10 -12.74 16.47
CA GLY A 743 -30.36 -14.11 16.87
C GLY A 743 -29.20 -14.81 17.57
N ILE A 744 -27.96 -14.32 17.43
CA ILE A 744 -26.78 -14.85 18.15
C ILE A 744 -26.94 -14.66 19.67
N ILE A 745 -27.75 -13.70 20.10
CA ILE A 745 -27.90 -13.29 21.50
C ILE A 745 -29.06 -14.04 22.19
N LEU A 746 -30.09 -14.45 21.45
CA LEU A 746 -31.18 -15.30 21.96
C LEU A 746 -30.71 -16.76 22.03
N LYS A 747 -30.86 -17.41 23.19
CA LYS A 747 -30.24 -18.72 23.45
C LYS A 747 -30.76 -19.83 22.54
N ASN A 748 -32.01 -19.73 22.09
CA ASN A 748 -32.65 -20.71 21.21
C ASN A 748 -33.28 -20.05 19.97
N TRP A 749 -32.55 -19.16 19.29
CA TRP A 749 -33.01 -18.58 18.02
C TRP A 749 -33.16 -19.63 16.91
N PHE A 750 -34.19 -19.48 16.08
CA PHE A 750 -34.41 -20.28 14.88
C PHE A 750 -35.05 -19.43 13.78
N ASP A 751 -34.79 -19.79 12.51
CA ASP A 751 -35.42 -19.12 11.38
C ASP A 751 -36.87 -19.61 11.21
N SER A 752 -37.84 -18.70 11.34
CA SER A 752 -39.26 -18.97 11.07
C SER A 752 -39.79 -18.28 9.80
N SER A 753 -38.93 -17.52 9.13
CA SER A 753 -39.27 -16.71 7.96
C SER A 753 -39.31 -17.48 6.64
N ASN A 754 -38.65 -18.65 6.58
CA ASN A 754 -38.44 -19.45 5.37
C ASN A 754 -37.77 -18.67 4.22
N ASN A 755 -36.98 -17.63 4.53
CA ASN A 755 -36.27 -16.80 3.55
C ASN A 755 -34.75 -17.05 3.64
N PRO A 756 -34.15 -17.80 2.69
CA PRO A 756 -32.73 -18.16 2.74
C PRO A 756 -31.77 -16.97 2.67
N ASP A 757 -32.21 -15.85 2.08
CA ASP A 757 -31.38 -14.66 1.85
C ASP A 757 -31.49 -13.63 2.99
N ASP A 758 -32.46 -13.78 3.91
CA ASP A 758 -32.70 -12.89 5.06
C ASP A 758 -33.39 -13.68 6.20
N PRO A 759 -32.66 -14.61 6.83
CA PRO A 759 -33.21 -15.52 7.84
C PRO A 759 -33.51 -14.75 9.14
N ARG A 760 -34.71 -14.96 9.68
CA ARG A 760 -35.21 -14.20 10.86
C ARG A 760 -36.22 -15.00 11.66
N LEU A 761 -36.19 -14.80 12.97
CA LEU A 761 -37.26 -15.25 13.87
C LEU A 761 -38.39 -14.22 13.79
N GLU A 762 -39.54 -14.63 13.27
CA GLU A 762 -40.71 -13.78 13.02
C GLU A 762 -41.89 -14.21 13.90
N LEU A 763 -42.34 -13.33 14.79
CA LEU A 763 -43.59 -13.45 15.53
C LEU A 763 -44.68 -12.64 14.82
N ARG A 764 -45.66 -13.36 14.26
CA ARG A 764 -46.76 -12.77 13.49
C ARG A 764 -47.96 -12.47 14.37
N PHE A 765 -48.53 -11.28 14.18
CA PHE A 765 -49.76 -10.83 14.81
C PHE A 765 -50.78 -10.50 13.73
N ALA A 766 -52.07 -10.71 14.01
CA ALA A 766 -53.14 -10.22 13.15
C ALA A 766 -54.34 -9.76 13.96
N LEU A 767 -54.90 -8.60 13.61
CA LEU A 767 -56.14 -8.13 14.22
C LEU A 767 -57.31 -9.09 13.89
N PRO A 768 -58.27 -9.27 14.81
CA PRO A 768 -58.40 -8.55 16.08
C PRO A 768 -57.53 -9.12 17.21
N GLU A 769 -57.16 -10.41 17.18
CA GLU A 769 -56.53 -11.08 18.32
C GLU A 769 -55.64 -12.30 17.95
N ALA A 770 -55.18 -12.50 16.73
CA ALA A 770 -54.37 -13.68 16.37
C ALA A 770 -52.87 -13.43 16.61
N MET A 771 -52.17 -14.47 17.10
CA MET A 771 -50.72 -14.50 17.32
C MET A 771 -50.18 -15.88 16.92
N ASP A 772 -48.97 -15.92 16.37
CA ASP A 772 -48.26 -17.16 16.09
C ASP A 772 -47.82 -17.88 17.37
N LEU A 773 -48.68 -18.78 17.85
CA LEU A 773 -48.42 -19.58 19.06
C LEU A 773 -47.45 -20.73 18.80
N GLU A 774 -47.26 -21.16 17.56
CA GLU A 774 -46.34 -22.25 17.23
C GLU A 774 -44.90 -21.78 17.36
N VAL A 775 -44.59 -20.59 16.84
CA VAL A 775 -43.29 -19.94 17.03
C VAL A 775 -43.07 -19.57 18.51
N TRP A 776 -44.08 -19.01 19.18
CA TRP A 776 -44.00 -18.63 20.60
C TRP A 776 -43.67 -19.81 21.53
N ASN A 777 -44.33 -20.96 21.35
CA ASN A 777 -44.13 -22.13 22.22
C ASN A 777 -42.80 -22.86 21.98
N GLN A 778 -42.06 -22.51 20.92
CA GLN A 778 -40.73 -23.05 20.64
C GLN A 778 -39.61 -22.23 21.30
N LEU A 779 -39.90 -21.03 21.77
CA LEU A 779 -38.95 -20.20 22.50
C LEU A 779 -38.58 -20.83 23.85
N SER A 780 -37.34 -20.63 24.29
CA SER A 780 -36.94 -21.01 25.64
C SER A 780 -37.67 -20.15 26.68
N GLY A 781 -37.78 -20.62 27.93
CA GLY A 781 -38.46 -19.86 28.99
C GLY A 781 -37.83 -18.48 29.25
N GLU A 782 -36.51 -18.36 29.06
CA GLU A 782 -35.77 -17.11 29.20
C GLU A 782 -35.98 -16.17 28.00
N ASP A 783 -35.90 -16.69 26.76
CA ASP A 783 -36.12 -15.89 25.54
C ASP A 783 -37.57 -15.38 25.47
N ALA A 784 -38.54 -16.22 25.87
CA ALA A 784 -39.94 -15.85 25.95
C ALA A 784 -40.18 -14.73 26.98
N GLU A 785 -39.52 -14.80 28.14
CA GLU A 785 -39.63 -13.78 29.18
C GLU A 785 -39.02 -12.43 28.74
N PHE A 786 -37.88 -12.47 28.07
CA PHE A 786 -37.26 -11.28 27.47
C PHE A 786 -38.15 -10.64 26.41
N ILE A 787 -38.65 -11.43 25.43
CA ILE A 787 -39.54 -10.94 24.37
C ILE A 787 -40.86 -10.42 24.96
N ARG A 788 -41.38 -11.06 26.01
CA ARG A 788 -42.55 -10.56 26.75
C ARG A 788 -42.29 -9.17 27.32
N MET A 789 -41.13 -8.96 27.93
CA MET A 789 -40.73 -7.67 28.49
C MET A 789 -40.52 -6.62 27.38
N LEU A 790 -39.88 -6.98 26.27
CA LEU A 790 -39.73 -6.14 25.08
C LEU A 790 -41.08 -5.68 24.53
N ILE A 791 -42.03 -6.60 24.32
CA ILE A 791 -43.38 -6.27 23.82
C ILE A 791 -44.12 -5.32 24.77
N SER A 792 -43.90 -5.45 26.07
CA SER A 792 -44.52 -4.54 27.06
C SER A 792 -43.93 -3.12 27.05
N HIS A 793 -42.66 -2.97 26.63
CA HIS A 793 -42.00 -1.65 26.50
C HIS A 793 -42.15 -1.06 25.09
N LEU A 794 -42.53 -1.87 24.09
CA LEU A 794 -42.64 -1.48 22.68
C LEU A 794 -43.46 -0.20 22.43
N PRO A 795 -44.65 0.01 23.05
CA PRO A 795 -45.38 1.26 22.88
C PRO A 795 -44.61 2.49 23.37
N ALA A 796 -43.95 2.40 24.52
CA ALA A 796 -43.19 3.50 25.09
C ALA A 796 -41.96 3.85 24.23
N LEU A 797 -41.22 2.83 23.75
CA LEU A 797 -40.06 3.01 22.86
C LEU A 797 -40.41 3.80 21.59
N VAL A 798 -41.56 3.49 20.99
CA VAL A 798 -42.02 4.13 19.75
C VAL A 798 -42.64 5.51 20.01
N GLU A 799 -43.30 5.73 21.16
CA GLU A 799 -43.92 7.00 21.53
C GLU A 799 -42.92 8.08 21.96
N GLU A 800 -41.90 7.73 22.75
CA GLU A 800 -40.90 8.68 23.23
C GLU A 800 -40.06 9.27 22.08
N ASN A 801 -39.73 8.45 21.08
CA ASN A 801 -38.96 8.88 19.90
C ASN A 801 -39.80 9.55 18.80
N ALA A 802 -41.13 9.42 18.82
CA ALA A 802 -42.02 10.08 17.86
C ALA A 802 -42.12 11.61 18.08
N THR A 803 -41.68 12.12 19.23
CA THR A 803 -41.77 13.54 19.59
C THR A 803 -40.75 14.45 18.88
N SER A 804 -39.74 13.88 18.20
CA SER A 804 -38.73 14.60 17.42
C SER A 804 -39.27 15.17 16.09
N SER A 805 -40.38 14.63 15.58
CA SER A 805 -41.08 15.09 14.38
C SER A 805 -42.48 15.55 14.78
N GLY A 806 -42.65 16.86 14.98
CA GLY A 806 -43.88 17.43 15.51
C GLY A 806 -45.17 16.98 14.80
N GLN A 807 -46.16 16.64 15.63
CA GLN A 807 -47.58 16.38 15.33
C GLN A 807 -47.94 15.08 14.58
N GLU A 808 -48.98 14.44 15.13
CA GLU A 808 -49.61 13.15 14.79
C GLU A 808 -49.01 11.92 15.50
N GLU A 809 -49.89 11.17 16.17
CA GLU A 809 -49.61 9.88 16.77
C GLU A 809 -49.05 8.98 15.65
N SER A 810 -47.76 8.62 15.72
CA SER A 810 -47.10 7.86 14.66
C SER A 810 -47.95 6.63 14.33
N LYS A 811 -48.18 6.34 13.04
CA LYS A 811 -48.89 5.13 12.58
C LYS A 811 -48.34 3.87 13.25
N TRP A 812 -47.05 3.87 13.61
CA TRP A 812 -46.36 2.81 14.33
C TRP A 812 -46.68 2.71 15.83
N SER A 813 -47.04 3.80 16.51
CA SER A 813 -47.49 3.76 17.91
C SER A 813 -48.78 2.95 18.05
N ALA A 814 -49.71 3.09 17.10
CA ALA A 814 -50.92 2.26 17.07
C ALA A 814 -50.59 0.77 16.82
N VAL A 815 -49.64 0.48 15.93
CA VAL A 815 -49.17 -0.89 15.66
C VAL A 815 -48.54 -1.51 16.90
N ALA A 816 -47.64 -0.79 17.58
CA ALA A 816 -47.01 -1.24 18.82
C ALA A 816 -48.02 -1.56 19.93
N ARG A 817 -49.02 -0.69 20.14
CA ARG A 817 -50.10 -0.94 21.11
C ARG A 817 -50.96 -2.15 20.73
N ASN A 818 -51.26 -2.34 19.45
CA ASN A 818 -52.01 -3.51 18.99
C ASN A 818 -51.25 -4.81 19.25
N VAL A 819 -49.94 -4.85 18.97
CA VAL A 819 -49.07 -6.00 19.28
C VAL A 819 -49.12 -6.30 20.78
N GLU A 820 -48.93 -5.29 21.64
CA GLU A 820 -48.96 -5.47 23.09
C GLU A 820 -50.32 -6.00 23.59
N GLN A 821 -51.43 -5.47 23.08
CA GLN A 821 -52.78 -5.90 23.47
C GLN A 821 -53.10 -7.34 23.03
N ILE A 822 -52.78 -7.69 21.78
CA ILE A 822 -52.97 -9.05 21.25
C ILE A 822 -52.14 -10.03 22.09
N PHE A 823 -50.89 -9.69 22.36
CA PHE A 823 -49.98 -10.50 23.15
C PHE A 823 -50.52 -10.74 24.57
N LYS A 824 -50.96 -9.68 25.29
CA LYS A 824 -51.55 -9.79 26.64
C LYS A 824 -52.76 -10.73 26.65
N ARG A 825 -53.67 -10.60 25.69
CA ARG A 825 -54.88 -11.45 25.61
C ARG A 825 -54.56 -12.91 25.32
N ARG A 826 -53.54 -13.19 24.52
CA ARG A 826 -53.18 -14.57 24.15
C ARG A 826 -52.32 -15.30 25.18
N THR A 827 -51.51 -14.57 25.93
CA THR A 827 -50.62 -15.16 26.96
C THR A 827 -51.24 -15.22 28.35
N GLN A 828 -52.14 -14.29 28.73
CA GLN A 828 -52.84 -14.34 30.03
C GLN A 828 -53.87 -15.49 30.15
N VAL A 829 -54.35 -16.07 29.05
CA VAL A 829 -55.35 -17.16 29.08
C VAL A 829 -54.76 -18.47 29.65
N HIS A 830 -53.44 -18.60 29.79
CA HIS A 830 -52.81 -19.77 30.41
C HIS A 830 -52.68 -19.69 31.95
N GLU A 831 -52.64 -18.51 32.58
CA GLU A 831 -52.55 -18.40 34.04
C GLU A 831 -53.88 -18.76 34.76
N ILE A 832 -55.02 -18.65 34.08
CA ILE A 832 -56.35 -18.96 34.65
C ILE A 832 -56.69 -20.46 34.54
N ARG A 833 -55.91 -21.26 33.81
CA ARG A 833 -56.19 -22.70 33.60
C ARG A 833 -55.37 -23.66 34.48
N VAL A 834 -54.50 -23.16 35.36
CA VAL A 834 -53.72 -23.98 36.32
C VAL A 834 -53.81 -23.44 37.76
N ALA A 835 -54.96 -22.89 38.15
CA ALA A 835 -55.33 -22.67 39.54
C ALA A 835 -56.37 -23.69 40.01
#